data_AF-A0A7W9IAT6-F1
#
_entry.id   AF-A0A7W9IAT6-F1
#
_cell.length_a   1.000
_cell.length_b   1.000
_cell.length_c   1.000
_cell.angle_alpha   90.00
_cell.angle_beta   90.00
_cell.angle_gamma   90.00
#
_symmetry.space_group_name_H-M   'P 1'
#
loop_
_entity.id
_entity.type
_entity.pdbx_description
1 polymer ?
#
loop_
_entity_poly.entity_id
_entity_poly.type
_entity_poly.pdbx_seq_one_letter_code
_entity_poly.pdbx_strand_id
1 'polypeptide(L)'
;MPHAPLTRGQLMLWCNSLAAPEPARAALNLRQVVPVPDGVDLAGVRAVLAECVRRHEALRTTIRTDEHGDPHQVIHPPAGPPLRVVPAEPHDVPSRVREVAAELGRVPVRLDTEWPLRAAVVTEAGRPRTLCLMVHHIAADARTLDLLATQLGDGLAAAAAGVTAPLPAVRQPRDLAEQERTPAEQARAAAAMTYWAERLRTIPTTLFPYRPDPAHPGRVRVDLRSPALAAALPVVTRGLGLPASAVLMAAVTAVLMRYTGNDRWSWTTVVDNRPTTGYESSVGSFIQLGLVDVDAAGTGAFSLLARSCWRAQLVAARHSGYDHAEMLEQRALATGERRTAVTLPTIFNFKPTARRSPGRREDAGTLDGDLLGRTETTRGPGKGKPDTTLFAVVDEITEVALLSFDADAAILPADDLAELLRAAERLVWRAAEGDDPAPSDLGVAVRTTDWLRTADGRVLDLAGTERLLREHPGVEDAAVTVASDGAVVATVRAAIPPSAVLEHVASALDTPGVVLPDAVRLVGGLPEPPARPDTEAEQALLAALRERAGLAGAVLGRSYAEQGGRARRVPAVLDRLAELGFTGVTFPDLLGPRPLRSVASALRTTADRRLPHGVDRRSGTGHAGPQAGAGRPRAAGRDPAREIRQ
;
A
#
# COMPACT_ATOMS: atom_id res chain seq x y z
N MET A 1 12.77 11.72 26.90
CA MET A 1 13.06 10.63 25.93
C MET A 1 13.72 11.26 24.72
N PRO A 2 14.74 10.62 24.12
CA PRO A 2 15.34 11.11 22.88
C PRO A 2 14.27 11.20 21.78
N HIS A 3 14.27 12.30 21.04
CA HIS A 3 13.43 12.49 19.87
C HIS A 3 14.29 12.74 18.64
N ALA A 4 13.84 12.27 17.48
CA ALA A 4 14.54 12.42 16.22
C ALA A 4 13.55 12.60 15.05
N PRO A 5 13.94 13.22 13.93
CA PRO A 5 13.20 13.11 12.68
C PRO A 5 12.82 11.67 12.33
N LEU A 6 11.76 11.51 11.54
CA LEU A 6 11.63 10.30 10.72
C LEU A 6 12.72 10.26 9.63
N THR A 7 13.20 9.06 9.29
CA THR A 7 13.88 8.86 8.01
C THR A 7 12.90 9.09 6.86
N ARG A 8 13.39 9.32 5.63
CA ARG A 8 12.53 9.42 4.43
C ARG A 8 11.66 8.17 4.22
N GLY A 9 12.23 6.99 4.46
CA GLY A 9 11.49 5.72 4.42
C GLY A 9 10.39 5.61 5.49
N GLN A 10 10.68 6.04 6.72
CA GLN A 10 9.67 6.09 7.79
C GLN A 10 8.56 7.10 7.48
N LEU A 11 8.90 8.27 6.92
CA LEU A 11 7.92 9.28 6.52
C LEU A 11 6.97 8.75 5.44
N MET A 12 7.50 8.06 4.43
CA MET A 12 6.68 7.37 3.42
C MET A 12 5.68 6.41 4.08
N LEU A 13 6.16 5.52 4.95
CA LEU A 13 5.30 4.52 5.60
C LEU A 13 4.29 5.14 6.57
N TRP A 14 4.63 6.24 7.22
CA TRP A 14 3.71 7.01 8.04
C TRP A 14 2.60 7.65 7.19
N CYS A 15 2.95 8.33 6.08
CA CYS A 15 1.95 8.86 5.14
C CYS A 15 1.06 7.75 4.57
N ASN A 16 1.62 6.59 4.22
CA ASN A 16 0.84 5.46 3.73
C ASN A 16 -0.12 4.91 4.78
N SER A 17 0.27 4.91 6.05
CA SER A 17 -0.61 4.53 7.16
C SER A 17 -1.77 5.53 7.32
N LEU A 18 -1.49 6.84 7.20
CA LEU A 18 -2.53 7.88 7.24
C LEU A 18 -3.51 7.79 6.06
N ALA A 19 -3.00 7.51 4.86
CA ALA A 19 -3.79 7.37 3.65
C ALA A 19 -4.68 6.12 3.65
N ALA A 20 -4.22 5.02 4.26
CA ALA A 20 -4.98 3.79 4.34
C ALA A 20 -6.19 3.92 5.30
N PRO A 21 -7.39 3.45 4.89
CA PRO A 21 -8.51 3.26 5.81
C PRO A 21 -8.12 2.37 6.99
N GLU A 22 -8.70 2.60 8.17
CA GLU A 22 -8.30 1.90 9.41
C GLU A 22 -8.23 0.37 9.27
N PRO A 23 -9.20 -0.35 8.64
CA PRO A 23 -9.09 -1.80 8.47
C PRO A 23 -7.90 -2.23 7.59
N ALA A 24 -7.52 -1.40 6.61
CA ALA A 24 -6.43 -1.68 5.67
C ALA A 24 -5.05 -1.38 6.27
N ARG A 25 -4.95 -0.59 7.35
CA ARG A 25 -3.67 -0.27 8.02
C ARG A 25 -2.96 -1.51 8.58
N ALA A 26 -3.71 -2.55 8.91
CA ALA A 26 -3.15 -3.84 9.33
C ALA A 26 -2.26 -4.50 8.25
N ALA A 27 -2.38 -4.11 6.98
CA ALA A 27 -1.50 -4.59 5.91
C ALA A 27 -0.04 -4.13 6.06
N LEU A 28 0.23 -3.15 6.94
CA LEU A 28 1.58 -2.72 7.32
C LEU A 28 2.16 -3.55 8.47
N ASN A 29 1.42 -4.50 9.03
CA ASN A 29 1.92 -5.39 10.07
C ASN A 29 2.63 -6.59 9.42
N LEU A 30 3.96 -6.57 9.44
CA LEU A 30 4.78 -7.69 9.00
C LEU A 30 4.80 -8.79 10.06
N ARG A 31 4.90 -10.05 9.62
CA ARG A 31 4.86 -11.21 10.52
C ARG A 31 6.12 -12.05 10.31
N GLN A 32 6.71 -12.50 11.41
CA GLN A 32 7.87 -13.38 11.41
C GLN A 32 7.70 -14.50 12.45
N VAL A 33 8.15 -15.71 12.13
CA VAL A 33 8.19 -16.82 13.07
C VAL A 33 9.62 -17.32 13.22
N VAL A 34 10.01 -17.67 14.44
CA VAL A 34 11.35 -18.15 14.79
C VAL A 34 11.18 -19.41 15.65
N PRO A 35 11.69 -20.57 15.21
CA PRO A 35 11.71 -21.78 16.03
C PRO A 35 12.50 -21.55 17.32
N VAL A 36 12.01 -22.10 18.43
CA VAL A 36 12.72 -22.07 19.71
C VAL A 36 13.41 -23.41 19.91
N PRO A 37 14.74 -23.45 20.07
CA PRO A 37 15.47 -24.68 20.33
C PRO A 37 15.03 -25.37 21.62
N ASP A 38 15.19 -26.68 21.67
CA ASP A 38 15.06 -27.43 22.93
C ASP A 38 16.06 -26.90 23.97
N GLY A 39 15.66 -26.94 25.25
CA GLY A 39 16.47 -26.44 26.37
C GLY A 39 16.27 -24.96 26.69
N VAL A 40 15.55 -24.19 25.86
CA VAL A 40 15.18 -22.80 26.16
C VAL A 40 13.85 -22.74 26.89
N ASP A 41 13.83 -22.14 28.08
CA ASP A 41 12.61 -21.88 28.83
C ASP A 41 11.99 -20.49 28.49
N LEU A 42 10.84 -20.18 29.09
CA LEU A 42 10.16 -18.90 28.86
C LEU A 42 11.00 -17.69 29.31
N ALA A 43 11.87 -17.85 30.32
CA ALA A 43 12.74 -16.78 30.78
C ALA A 43 13.83 -16.49 29.74
N GLY A 44 14.40 -17.52 29.12
CA GLY A 44 15.34 -17.41 28.00
C GLY A 44 14.73 -16.70 26.80
N VAL A 45 13.50 -17.07 26.41
CA VAL A 45 12.78 -16.36 25.32
C VAL A 45 12.58 -14.89 25.65
N ARG A 46 12.16 -14.56 26.88
CA ARG A 46 11.99 -13.17 27.33
C ARG A 46 13.30 -12.39 27.33
N ALA A 47 14.39 -13.01 27.79
CA ALA A 47 15.71 -12.39 27.84
C ALA A 47 16.25 -12.06 26.44
N VAL A 48 16.17 -13.02 25.50
CA VAL A 48 16.61 -12.82 24.11
C VAL A 48 15.79 -11.71 23.43
N LEU A 49 14.47 -11.71 23.63
CA LEU A 49 13.61 -10.68 23.07
C LEU A 49 13.88 -9.29 23.68
N ALA A 50 14.11 -9.22 25.00
CA ALA A 50 14.48 -7.98 25.67
C ALA A 50 15.83 -7.44 25.19
N GLU A 51 16.82 -8.31 24.98
CA GLU A 51 18.13 -7.92 24.43
C GLU A 51 17.99 -7.39 22.99
N CYS A 52 17.17 -8.04 22.17
CA CYS A 52 16.88 -7.58 20.80
C CYS A 52 16.27 -6.16 20.81
N VAL A 53 15.26 -5.91 21.65
CA VAL A 53 14.63 -4.59 21.80
C VAL A 53 15.57 -3.55 22.44
N ARG A 54 16.45 -3.98 23.34
CA ARG A 54 17.48 -3.11 23.91
C ARG A 54 18.43 -2.62 22.83
N ARG A 55 18.93 -3.54 21.99
CA ARG A 55 19.87 -3.27 20.89
C ARG A 55 19.27 -2.41 19.77
N HIS A 56 18.01 -2.63 19.44
CA HIS A 56 17.36 -2.02 18.28
C HIS A 56 16.29 -1.01 18.71
N GLU A 57 16.63 0.27 18.63
CA GLU A 57 15.74 1.37 19.03
C GLU A 57 14.44 1.35 18.24
N ALA A 58 14.49 0.98 16.95
CA ALA A 58 13.34 0.91 16.04
C ALA A 58 12.16 0.11 16.60
N LEU A 59 12.42 -0.96 17.37
CA LEU A 59 11.39 -1.85 17.91
C LEU A 59 10.63 -1.25 19.12
N ARG A 60 11.15 -0.15 19.68
CA ARG A 60 10.59 0.57 20.84
C ARG A 60 10.42 2.06 20.57
N THR A 61 10.21 2.42 19.31
CA THR A 61 10.02 3.82 18.87
C THR A 61 8.57 4.05 18.47
N THR A 62 7.91 5.00 19.13
CA THR A 62 6.60 5.53 18.70
C THR A 62 6.81 6.73 17.78
N ILE A 63 5.85 7.04 16.91
CA ILE A 63 5.84 8.22 16.05
C ILE A 63 4.79 9.20 16.54
N ARG A 64 5.23 10.36 17.02
CA ARG A 64 4.33 11.44 17.50
C ARG A 64 4.38 12.62 16.54
N THR A 65 3.32 13.41 16.52
CA THR A 65 3.27 14.69 15.82
C THR A 65 3.47 15.83 16.80
N ASP A 66 4.05 16.94 16.34
CA ASP A 66 4.05 18.19 17.08
C ASP A 66 2.72 18.96 16.89
N GLU A 67 2.62 20.16 17.47
CA GLU A 67 1.41 21.01 17.41
C GLU A 67 1.03 21.46 16.00
N HIS A 68 1.96 21.32 15.05
CA HIS A 68 1.78 21.65 13.65
C HIS A 68 1.65 20.39 12.78
N GLY A 69 1.66 19.19 13.36
CA GLY A 69 1.47 17.92 12.66
C GLY A 69 2.76 17.27 12.13
N ASP A 70 3.94 17.83 12.37
CA ASP A 70 5.20 17.23 11.88
C ASP A 70 5.57 15.97 12.68
N PRO A 71 5.77 14.82 12.02
CA PRO A 71 6.05 13.57 12.71
C PRO A 71 7.52 13.45 13.15
N HIS A 72 7.72 12.88 14.33
CA HIS A 72 9.04 12.59 14.88
C HIS A 72 9.05 11.26 15.66
N GLN A 73 10.21 10.62 15.67
CA GLN A 73 10.51 9.45 16.48
C GLN A 73 10.57 9.83 17.96
N VAL A 74 9.94 9.05 18.82
CA VAL A 74 10.10 9.08 20.27
C VAL A 74 10.60 7.71 20.72
N ILE A 75 11.85 7.69 21.18
CA ILE A 75 12.57 6.46 21.50
C ILE A 75 12.39 6.17 22.99
N HIS A 76 11.67 5.09 23.30
CA HIS A 76 11.39 4.69 24.68
C HIS A 76 12.62 4.05 25.31
N PRO A 77 12.81 4.08 26.64
CA PRO A 77 13.90 3.34 27.28
C PRO A 77 13.80 1.83 26.97
N PRO A 78 14.92 1.09 26.96
CA PRO A 78 14.90 -0.34 26.71
C PRO A 78 14.11 -1.06 27.81
N ALA A 79 13.13 -1.87 27.41
CA ALA A 79 12.40 -2.77 28.28
C ALA A 79 12.01 -4.03 27.50
N GLY A 80 11.76 -5.14 28.21
CA GLY A 80 11.24 -6.35 27.59
C GLY A 80 9.81 -6.11 27.08
N PRO A 81 9.51 -6.37 25.79
CA PRO A 81 8.16 -6.20 25.28
C PRO A 81 7.23 -7.27 25.89
N PRO A 82 5.91 -7.00 25.96
CA PRO A 82 4.94 -8.02 26.38
C PRO A 82 5.06 -9.28 25.51
N LEU A 83 5.20 -10.43 26.16
CA LEU A 83 5.23 -11.75 25.52
C LEU A 83 4.02 -12.56 25.95
N ARG A 84 3.08 -12.76 25.02
CA ARG A 84 1.91 -13.64 25.22
C ARG A 84 2.34 -15.10 25.13
N VAL A 85 1.93 -15.93 26.08
CA VAL A 85 2.19 -17.38 26.06
C VAL A 85 0.93 -18.09 25.59
N VAL A 86 1.05 -18.94 24.58
CA VAL A 86 -0.09 -19.64 23.96
C VAL A 86 0.16 -21.15 23.98
N PRO A 87 -0.57 -21.92 24.80
CA PRO A 87 -0.45 -23.37 24.79
C PRO A 87 -1.01 -23.97 23.50
N ALA A 88 -0.41 -25.08 23.06
CA ALA A 88 -0.83 -25.92 21.96
C ALA A 88 -0.59 -27.40 22.32
N GLU A 89 -1.48 -28.26 21.84
CA GLU A 89 -1.22 -29.70 21.84
C GLU A 89 -0.15 -30.05 20.79
N PRO A 90 0.61 -31.15 20.95
CA PRO A 90 1.70 -31.54 20.06
C PRO A 90 1.36 -31.51 18.55
N HIS A 91 0.18 -32.04 18.21
CA HIS A 91 -0.29 -32.14 16.83
C HIS A 91 -0.80 -30.79 16.27
N ASP A 92 -1.06 -29.82 17.14
CA ASP A 92 -1.66 -28.53 16.77
C ASP A 92 -0.63 -27.40 16.62
N VAL A 93 0.64 -27.60 17.04
CA VAL A 93 1.65 -26.54 17.05
C VAL A 93 1.74 -25.78 15.71
N PRO A 94 1.84 -26.42 14.52
CA PRO A 94 1.93 -25.69 13.26
C PRO A 94 0.67 -24.88 12.92
N SER A 95 -0.50 -25.40 13.28
CA SER A 95 -1.79 -24.71 13.10
C SER A 95 -1.89 -23.52 14.03
N ARG A 96 -1.52 -23.72 15.29
CA ARG A 96 -1.55 -22.68 16.33
C ARG A 96 -0.59 -21.55 16.04
N VAL A 97 0.60 -21.84 15.52
CA VAL A 97 1.57 -20.82 15.07
C VAL A 97 0.96 -19.94 13.98
N ARG A 98 0.29 -20.53 12.97
CA ARG A 98 -0.35 -19.77 11.89
C ARG A 98 -1.46 -18.87 12.42
N GLU A 99 -2.31 -19.37 13.31
CA GLU A 99 -3.39 -18.61 13.95
C GLU A 99 -2.83 -17.44 14.77
N VAL A 100 -1.85 -17.71 15.63
CA VAL A 100 -1.23 -16.70 16.50
C VAL A 100 -0.55 -15.61 15.68
N ALA A 101 0.21 -15.97 14.65
CA ALA A 101 0.84 -15.00 13.76
C ALA A 101 -0.20 -14.14 13.03
N ALA A 102 -1.31 -14.74 12.56
CA ALA A 102 -2.40 -14.01 11.94
C ALA A 102 -3.08 -13.05 12.92
N GLU A 103 -3.35 -13.48 14.16
CA GLU A 103 -3.94 -12.68 15.23
C GLU A 103 -3.10 -11.44 15.56
N LEU A 104 -1.77 -11.61 15.73
CA LEU A 104 -0.86 -10.50 16.04
C LEU A 104 -0.89 -9.40 14.98
N GLY A 105 -1.03 -9.77 13.71
CA GLY A 105 -1.03 -8.86 12.57
C GLY A 105 -2.40 -8.25 12.24
N ARG A 106 -3.50 -8.77 12.78
CA ARG A 106 -4.86 -8.38 12.35
C ARG A 106 -5.29 -6.99 12.79
N VAL A 107 -4.79 -6.52 13.94
CA VAL A 107 -5.15 -5.21 14.50
C VAL A 107 -4.11 -4.17 14.09
N PRO A 108 -4.49 -3.03 13.48
CA PRO A 108 -3.56 -1.93 13.20
C PRO A 108 -2.75 -1.51 14.44
N VAL A 109 -1.51 -1.10 14.23
CA VAL A 109 -0.68 -0.53 15.30
C VAL A 109 -0.98 0.97 15.41
N ARG A 110 -1.20 1.46 16.63
CA ARG A 110 -1.32 2.90 16.88
C ARG A 110 0.07 3.49 17.09
N LEU A 111 0.68 3.97 16.01
CA LEU A 111 2.09 4.40 16.00
C LEU A 111 2.42 5.49 17.04
N ASP A 112 1.45 6.29 17.46
CA ASP A 112 1.58 7.37 18.44
C ASP A 112 1.73 6.89 19.89
N THR A 113 1.28 5.67 20.18
CA THR A 113 1.09 5.17 21.55
C THR A 113 1.55 3.74 21.77
N GLU A 114 1.77 2.99 20.69
CA GLU A 114 2.14 1.58 20.72
C GLU A 114 3.50 1.37 20.05
N TRP A 115 4.33 0.52 20.65
CA TRP A 115 5.56 0.07 20.00
C TRP A 115 5.25 -0.69 18.71
N PRO A 116 6.11 -0.61 17.68
CA PRO A 116 5.89 -1.29 16.41
C PRO A 116 6.23 -2.78 16.49
N LEU A 117 6.05 -3.41 17.66
CA LEU A 117 6.39 -4.81 17.94
C LEU A 117 5.33 -5.44 18.86
N ARG A 118 4.80 -6.61 18.46
CA ARG A 118 4.06 -7.53 19.34
C ARG A 118 4.67 -8.92 19.27
N ALA A 119 4.67 -9.64 20.38
CA ALA A 119 5.26 -10.98 20.46
C ALA A 119 4.35 -11.98 21.17
N ALA A 120 4.35 -13.22 20.67
CA ALA A 120 3.75 -14.36 21.32
C ALA A 120 4.66 -15.59 21.17
N VAL A 121 4.62 -16.51 22.13
CA VAL A 121 5.31 -17.79 22.06
C VAL A 121 4.29 -18.91 22.15
N VAL A 122 4.33 -19.82 21.17
CA VAL A 122 3.56 -21.06 21.20
C VAL A 122 4.34 -22.10 22.00
N THR A 123 3.67 -22.73 22.97
CA THR A 123 4.28 -23.72 23.87
C THR A 123 3.58 -25.07 23.76
N GLU A 124 4.34 -26.15 23.87
CA GLU A 124 3.86 -27.53 23.93
C GLU A 124 4.24 -28.11 25.31
N ALA A 125 3.25 -28.60 26.07
CA ALA A 125 3.47 -29.09 27.45
C ALA A 125 4.30 -28.11 28.31
N GLY A 126 4.03 -26.80 28.19
CA GLY A 126 4.73 -25.73 28.90
C GLY A 126 6.10 -25.34 28.32
N ARG A 127 6.63 -26.07 27.34
CA ARG A 127 7.92 -25.78 26.71
C ARG A 127 7.76 -24.88 25.48
N PRO A 128 8.53 -23.79 25.35
CA PRO A 128 8.54 -22.95 24.15
C PRO A 128 8.88 -23.73 22.88
N ARG A 129 8.11 -23.53 21.81
CA ARG A 129 8.34 -24.15 20.49
C ARG A 129 8.57 -23.14 19.39
N THR A 130 7.81 -22.05 19.38
CA THR A 130 7.90 -21.06 18.30
C THR A 130 7.59 -19.66 18.81
N LEU A 131 8.50 -18.73 18.58
CA LEU A 131 8.31 -17.30 18.80
C LEU A 131 7.67 -16.70 17.54
N CYS A 132 6.50 -16.09 17.71
CA CYS A 132 5.76 -15.37 16.70
C CYS A 132 5.87 -13.86 16.95
N LEU A 133 6.22 -13.11 15.93
CA LEU A 133 6.40 -11.67 15.99
C LEU A 133 5.50 -10.99 14.96
N MET A 134 4.96 -9.85 15.36
CA MET A 134 4.47 -8.84 14.45
C MET A 134 5.36 -7.60 14.59
N VAL A 135 5.85 -7.08 13.47
CA VAL A 135 6.61 -5.83 13.42
C VAL A 135 5.92 -4.89 12.43
N HIS A 136 5.60 -3.67 12.84
CA HIS A 136 5.04 -2.69 11.92
C HIS A 136 6.10 -2.30 10.88
N HIS A 137 5.70 -2.17 9.61
CA HIS A 137 6.61 -1.93 8.48
C HIS A 137 7.48 -0.68 8.67
N ILE A 138 7.05 0.29 9.47
CA ILE A 138 7.85 1.48 9.82
C ILE A 138 9.17 1.16 10.54
N ALA A 139 9.25 0.01 11.22
CA ALA A 139 10.41 -0.45 11.97
C ALA A 139 11.13 -1.64 11.31
N ALA A 140 10.58 -2.22 10.25
CA ALA A 140 11.19 -3.33 9.53
C ALA A 140 10.82 -3.36 8.05
N ASP A 141 11.77 -3.75 7.21
CA ASP A 141 11.54 -4.21 5.84
C ASP A 141 11.79 -5.73 5.73
N ALA A 142 11.63 -6.31 4.54
CA ALA A 142 11.80 -7.74 4.32
C ALA A 142 13.20 -8.23 4.75
N ARG A 143 14.26 -7.50 4.39
CA ARG A 143 15.64 -7.81 4.79
C ARG A 143 15.82 -7.75 6.31
N THR A 144 15.14 -6.80 6.97
CA THR A 144 15.16 -6.67 8.42
C THR A 144 14.44 -7.83 9.13
N LEU A 145 13.37 -8.38 8.55
CA LEU A 145 12.74 -9.58 9.11
C LEU A 145 13.67 -10.79 9.07
N ASP A 146 14.38 -10.99 7.96
CA ASP A 146 15.37 -12.06 7.82
C ASP A 146 16.50 -11.88 8.87
N LEU A 147 17.00 -10.64 9.02
CA LEU A 147 17.99 -10.32 10.03
C LEU A 147 17.49 -10.58 11.46
N LEU A 148 16.26 -10.18 11.78
CA LEU A 148 15.64 -10.43 13.07
C LEU A 148 15.49 -11.92 13.33
N ALA A 149 15.08 -12.70 12.33
CA ALA A 149 14.94 -14.14 12.44
C ALA A 149 16.27 -14.81 12.79
N THR A 150 17.36 -14.45 12.09
CA THR A 150 18.71 -14.94 12.36
C THR A 150 19.17 -14.53 13.76
N GLN A 151 19.10 -13.24 14.11
CA GLN A 151 19.58 -12.74 15.40
C GLN A 151 18.84 -13.36 16.60
N LEU A 152 17.52 -13.52 16.48
CA LEU A 152 16.72 -14.17 17.53
C LEU A 152 17.00 -15.66 17.60
N GLY A 153 17.14 -16.34 16.46
CA GLY A 153 17.52 -17.76 16.41
C GLY A 153 18.87 -18.01 17.10
N ASP A 154 19.89 -17.22 16.76
CA ASP A 154 21.22 -17.31 17.36
C ASP A 154 21.19 -17.01 18.86
N GLY A 155 20.43 -15.98 19.27
CA GLY A 155 20.25 -15.64 20.68
C GLY A 155 19.56 -16.74 21.48
N LEU A 156 18.53 -17.38 20.91
CA LEU A 156 17.85 -18.52 21.53
C LEU A 156 18.77 -19.74 21.62
N ALA A 157 19.59 -20.01 20.60
CA ALA A 157 20.57 -21.09 20.63
C ALA A 157 21.65 -20.86 21.70
N ALA A 158 22.14 -19.63 21.84
CA ALA A 158 23.09 -19.26 22.90
C ALA A 158 22.47 -19.42 24.30
N ALA A 159 21.21 -18.99 24.47
CA ALA A 159 20.48 -19.19 25.72
C ALA A 159 20.32 -20.68 26.08
N ALA A 160 20.08 -21.55 25.09
CA ALA A 160 20.03 -23.01 25.29
C ALA A 160 21.36 -23.57 25.80
N ALA A 161 22.47 -22.98 25.37
CA ALA A 161 23.83 -23.34 25.81
C ALA A 161 24.25 -22.69 27.14
N GLY A 162 23.38 -21.88 27.76
CA GLY A 162 23.72 -21.12 28.98
C GLY A 162 24.73 -19.99 28.74
N VAL A 163 24.90 -19.55 27.49
CA VAL A 163 25.86 -18.50 27.11
C VAL A 163 25.10 -17.22 26.81
N THR A 164 25.57 -16.11 27.37
CA THR A 164 25.10 -14.76 27.02
C THR A 164 26.20 -14.02 26.29
N ALA A 165 26.02 -13.73 25.01
CA ALA A 165 26.92 -12.86 24.25
C ALA A 165 26.20 -11.53 23.96
N PRO A 166 26.65 -10.40 24.52
CA PRO A 166 26.09 -9.10 24.17
C PRO A 166 26.35 -8.83 22.69
N LEU A 167 25.31 -8.44 21.97
CA LEU A 167 25.40 -8.16 20.56
C LEU A 167 26.09 -6.80 20.32
N PRO A 168 26.99 -6.67 19.32
CA PRO A 168 27.67 -5.41 19.04
C PRO A 168 26.71 -4.25 18.78
N ALA A 169 27.10 -3.03 19.15
CA ALA A 169 26.33 -1.84 18.81
C ALA A 169 26.19 -1.68 17.28
N VAL A 170 25.05 -1.13 16.84
CA VAL A 170 24.73 -0.89 15.43
C VAL A 170 24.20 0.54 15.27
N ARG A 171 24.32 1.10 14.06
CA ARG A 171 23.64 2.37 13.76
C ARG A 171 22.13 2.20 13.82
N GLN A 172 21.42 3.24 14.21
CA GLN A 172 19.98 3.24 14.43
C GLN A 172 19.28 4.10 13.38
N PRO A 173 17.97 3.92 13.14
CA PRO A 173 17.24 4.79 12.22
C PRO A 173 17.31 6.29 12.54
N ARG A 174 17.48 6.67 13.82
CA ARG A 174 17.70 8.08 14.18
C ARG A 174 18.99 8.66 13.58
N ASP A 175 20.05 7.85 13.52
CA ASP A 175 21.35 8.28 13.01
C ASP A 175 21.26 8.51 11.49
N LEU A 176 20.45 7.68 10.80
CA LEU A 176 20.15 7.86 9.39
C LEU A 176 19.33 9.13 9.16
N ALA A 177 18.32 9.36 9.98
CA ALA A 177 17.46 10.53 9.87
C ALA A 177 18.24 11.85 10.09
N GLU A 178 19.29 11.84 10.91
CA GLU A 178 20.24 12.95 11.03
C GLU A 178 21.13 13.09 9.79
N GLN A 179 21.66 11.97 9.27
CA GLN A 179 22.47 11.97 8.05
C GLN A 179 21.70 12.51 6.83
N GLU A 180 20.43 12.13 6.68
CA GLU A 180 19.56 12.58 5.59
C GLU A 180 19.32 14.10 5.57
N ARG A 181 19.62 14.79 6.67
CA ARG A 181 19.53 16.25 6.82
C ARG A 181 20.82 16.99 6.52
N THR A 182 21.91 16.29 6.23
CA THR A 182 23.13 16.95 5.77
C THR A 182 22.85 17.71 4.46
N PRO A 183 23.55 18.82 4.18
CA PRO A 183 23.32 19.61 2.97
C PRO A 183 23.42 18.79 1.67
N ALA A 184 24.35 17.83 1.61
CA ALA A 184 24.52 16.94 0.46
C ALA A 184 23.30 16.04 0.23
N GLU A 185 22.77 15.44 1.30
CA GLU A 185 21.57 14.59 1.22
C GLU A 185 20.31 15.39 0.91
N GLN A 186 20.20 16.62 1.43
CA GLN A 186 19.10 17.52 1.07
C GLN A 186 19.15 17.93 -0.40
N ALA A 187 20.32 18.26 -0.94
CA ALA A 187 20.50 18.56 -2.35
C ALA A 187 20.15 17.36 -3.24
N ARG A 188 20.54 16.14 -2.84
CA ARG A 188 20.18 14.90 -3.54
C ARG A 188 18.65 14.69 -3.55
N ALA A 189 17.99 14.91 -2.42
CA ALA A 189 16.54 14.78 -2.32
C ALA A 189 15.78 15.83 -3.13
N ALA A 190 16.26 17.08 -3.16
CA ALA A 190 15.71 18.12 -4.02
C ALA A 190 15.80 17.74 -5.51
N ALA A 191 16.96 17.23 -5.95
CA ALA A 191 17.12 16.74 -7.32
C ALA A 191 16.22 15.52 -7.63
N ALA A 192 16.00 14.64 -6.64
CA ALA A 192 15.02 13.57 -6.75
C ALA A 192 13.59 14.11 -6.89
N MET A 193 13.21 15.14 -6.12
CA MET A 193 11.88 15.73 -6.26
C MET A 193 11.67 16.45 -7.58
N THR A 194 12.67 17.13 -8.14
CA THR A 194 12.56 17.69 -9.49
C THR A 194 12.21 16.62 -10.51
N TYR A 195 12.89 15.46 -10.45
CA TYR A 195 12.59 14.32 -11.32
C TYR A 195 11.15 13.81 -11.14
N TRP A 196 10.72 13.58 -9.89
CA TRP A 196 9.35 13.14 -9.61
C TRP A 196 8.29 14.13 -10.11
N ALA A 197 8.48 15.42 -9.84
CA ALA A 197 7.55 16.47 -10.25
C ALA A 197 7.42 16.57 -11.79
N GLU A 198 8.52 16.40 -12.53
CA GLU A 198 8.50 16.35 -13.99
C GLU A 198 7.77 15.10 -14.50
N ARG A 199 8.08 13.92 -13.93
CA ARG A 199 7.49 12.66 -14.37
C ARG A 199 6.00 12.59 -14.10
N LEU A 200 5.52 13.04 -12.94
CA LEU A 200 4.09 13.07 -12.60
C LEU A 200 3.26 13.91 -13.59
N ARG A 201 3.87 14.89 -14.27
CA ARG A 201 3.20 15.69 -15.31
C ARG A 201 3.24 15.07 -16.71
N THR A 202 4.04 14.03 -16.94
CA THR A 202 4.35 13.49 -18.27
C THR A 202 4.04 12.01 -18.46
N ILE A 203 3.95 11.23 -17.37
CA ILE A 203 3.49 9.84 -17.44
C ILE A 203 2.02 9.75 -17.90
N PRO A 204 1.59 8.62 -18.48
CA PRO A 204 0.18 8.38 -18.73
C PRO A 204 -0.64 8.54 -17.45
N THR A 205 -1.81 9.17 -17.54
CA THR A 205 -2.66 9.46 -16.36
C THR A 205 -3.23 8.17 -15.75
N THR A 206 -3.50 7.16 -16.58
CA THR A 206 -3.79 5.79 -16.17
C THR A 206 -3.10 4.79 -17.09
N LEU A 207 -2.75 3.62 -16.55
CA LEU A 207 -2.23 2.49 -17.30
C LEU A 207 -3.32 1.47 -17.65
N PHE A 208 -4.47 1.52 -17.00
CA PHE A 208 -5.57 0.59 -17.19
C PHE A 208 -6.85 1.38 -17.51
N PRO A 209 -7.09 1.69 -18.79
CA PRO A 209 -8.24 2.48 -19.22
C PRO A 209 -9.51 1.63 -19.28
N TYR A 210 -9.86 0.99 -18.17
CA TYR A 210 -10.99 0.09 -18.05
C TYR A 210 -11.85 0.49 -16.87
N ARG A 211 -13.17 0.37 -17.04
CA ARG A 211 -14.11 0.53 -15.93
C ARG A 211 -14.09 -0.75 -15.09
N PRO A 212 -14.14 -0.66 -13.76
CA PRO A 212 -14.25 -1.83 -12.90
C PRO A 212 -15.49 -2.66 -13.29
N ASP A 213 -15.28 -3.95 -13.53
CA ASP A 213 -16.35 -4.92 -13.73
C ASP A 213 -16.87 -5.44 -12.38
N PRO A 214 -18.12 -5.10 -11.98
CA PRO A 214 -18.68 -5.54 -10.70
C PRO A 214 -18.88 -7.05 -10.61
N ALA A 215 -18.82 -7.80 -11.72
CA ALA A 215 -18.91 -9.26 -11.72
C ALA A 215 -17.66 -9.93 -11.13
N HIS A 216 -16.53 -9.22 -11.07
CA HIS A 216 -15.25 -9.72 -10.60
C HIS A 216 -14.73 -8.90 -9.40
N PRO A 217 -15.47 -8.87 -8.26
CA PRO A 217 -15.10 -8.01 -7.15
C PRO A 217 -13.84 -8.50 -6.43
N GLY A 218 -13.12 -7.55 -5.83
CA GLY A 218 -12.01 -7.84 -4.95
C GLY A 218 -10.69 -8.08 -5.68
N ARG A 219 -9.76 -8.76 -5.01
CA ARG A 219 -8.40 -8.96 -5.52
C ARG A 219 -8.10 -10.43 -5.74
N VAL A 220 -7.39 -10.69 -6.82
CA VAL A 220 -6.92 -12.03 -7.17
C VAL A 220 -5.40 -12.02 -7.26
N ARG A 221 -4.78 -13.13 -6.84
CA ARG A 221 -3.38 -13.43 -7.09
C ARG A 221 -3.28 -14.63 -8.03
N VAL A 222 -2.47 -14.48 -9.07
CA VAL A 222 -2.11 -15.54 -10.00
C VAL A 222 -0.61 -15.77 -9.91
N ASP A 223 -0.22 -17.00 -9.60
CA ASP A 223 1.17 -17.42 -9.46
C ASP A 223 1.56 -18.29 -10.67
N LEU A 224 2.67 -17.96 -11.32
CA LEU A 224 3.33 -18.77 -12.34
C LEU A 224 4.59 -19.42 -11.72
N ARG A 225 4.58 -20.74 -11.64
CA ARG A 225 5.72 -21.56 -11.19
C ARG A 225 6.35 -22.21 -12.42
N SER A 226 7.49 -21.69 -12.84
CA SER A 226 8.08 -22.01 -14.14
C SER A 226 9.52 -22.51 -14.05
N PRO A 227 9.78 -23.81 -14.30
CA PRO A 227 11.14 -24.30 -14.53
C PRO A 227 11.70 -23.81 -15.88
N ALA A 228 10.86 -23.56 -16.88
CA ALA A 228 11.28 -23.03 -18.18
C ALA A 228 11.90 -21.64 -18.05
N LEU A 229 11.24 -20.74 -17.33
CA LEU A 229 11.70 -19.38 -17.05
C LEU A 229 12.97 -19.41 -16.20
N ALA A 230 13.07 -20.33 -15.22
CA ALA A 230 14.28 -20.52 -14.42
C ALA A 230 15.50 -20.92 -15.28
N ALA A 231 15.31 -21.80 -16.27
CA ALA A 231 16.38 -22.22 -17.18
C ALA A 231 16.73 -21.16 -18.24
N ALA A 232 15.72 -20.48 -18.80
CA ALA A 232 15.90 -19.48 -19.86
C ALA A 232 16.55 -18.18 -19.36
N LEU A 233 16.19 -17.74 -18.15
CA LEU A 233 16.60 -16.42 -17.65
C LEU A 233 18.13 -16.25 -17.56
N PRO A 234 18.93 -17.19 -17.03
CA PRO A 234 20.39 -17.10 -17.04
C PRO A 234 21.02 -17.05 -18.43
N VAL A 235 20.37 -17.62 -19.46
CA VAL A 235 20.83 -17.54 -20.85
C VAL A 235 20.64 -16.12 -21.38
N VAL A 236 19.44 -15.57 -21.22
CA VAL A 236 19.10 -14.22 -21.69
C VAL A 236 19.90 -13.15 -20.95
N THR A 237 20.04 -13.25 -19.62
CA THR A 237 20.80 -12.27 -18.83
C THR A 237 22.27 -12.21 -19.24
N ARG A 238 22.91 -13.37 -19.46
CA ARG A 238 24.28 -13.45 -19.98
C ARG A 238 24.38 -12.93 -21.40
N GLY A 239 23.46 -13.32 -22.29
CA GLY A 239 23.44 -12.87 -23.69
C GLY A 239 23.27 -11.36 -23.84
N LEU A 240 22.42 -10.74 -23.03
CA LEU A 240 22.17 -9.30 -23.08
C LEU A 240 23.12 -8.45 -22.21
N GLY A 241 23.81 -9.08 -21.26
CA GLY A 241 24.62 -8.40 -20.23
C GLY A 241 23.76 -7.58 -19.26
N LEU A 242 22.56 -8.07 -18.92
CA LEU A 242 21.56 -7.36 -18.11
C LEU A 242 21.17 -8.16 -16.86
N PRO A 243 20.79 -7.49 -15.75
CA PRO A 243 20.28 -8.19 -14.58
C PRO A 243 18.92 -8.84 -14.85
N ALA A 244 18.64 -9.94 -14.16
CA ALA A 244 17.34 -10.64 -14.22
C ALA A 244 16.13 -9.73 -13.96
N SER A 245 16.28 -8.74 -13.06
CA SER A 245 15.23 -7.75 -12.76
C SER A 245 14.84 -6.92 -13.98
N ALA A 246 15.79 -6.59 -14.86
CA ALA A 246 15.53 -5.83 -16.08
C ALA A 246 14.85 -6.69 -17.15
N VAL A 247 15.31 -7.93 -17.33
CA VAL A 247 14.74 -8.88 -18.30
C VAL A 247 13.29 -9.21 -17.95
N LEU A 248 13.01 -9.55 -16.68
CA LEU A 248 11.64 -9.89 -16.26
C LEU A 248 10.72 -8.66 -16.24
N MET A 249 11.21 -7.48 -15.83
CA MET A 249 10.43 -6.25 -15.94
C MET A 249 10.07 -5.96 -17.39
N ALA A 250 11.00 -6.10 -18.32
CA ALA A 250 10.73 -5.91 -19.73
C ALA A 250 9.71 -6.92 -20.27
N ALA A 251 9.78 -8.18 -19.84
CA ALA A 251 8.85 -9.20 -20.30
C ALA A 251 7.43 -8.93 -19.83
N VAL A 252 7.27 -8.56 -18.56
CA VAL A 252 5.98 -8.17 -17.98
C VAL A 252 5.48 -6.85 -18.60
N THR A 253 6.37 -5.89 -18.83
CA THR A 253 6.01 -4.61 -19.47
C THR A 253 5.51 -4.83 -20.90
N ALA A 254 6.18 -5.69 -21.68
CA ALA A 254 5.79 -6.01 -23.05
C ALA A 254 4.36 -6.56 -23.15
N VAL A 255 4.03 -7.56 -22.32
CA VAL A 255 2.69 -8.17 -22.34
C VAL A 255 1.61 -7.19 -21.88
N LEU A 256 1.91 -6.34 -20.88
CA LEU A 256 0.95 -5.37 -20.37
C LEU A 256 0.71 -4.20 -21.33
N MET A 257 1.77 -3.71 -21.97
CA MET A 257 1.66 -2.70 -23.03
C MET A 257 0.83 -3.21 -24.20
N ARG A 258 1.07 -4.46 -24.61
CA ARG A 258 0.26 -5.12 -25.64
C ARG A 258 -1.21 -5.27 -25.23
N TYR A 259 -1.46 -5.73 -24.01
CA TYR A 259 -2.82 -5.91 -23.48
C TYR A 259 -3.59 -4.60 -23.36
N THR A 260 -2.91 -3.53 -22.94
CA THR A 260 -3.53 -2.21 -22.68
C THR A 260 -3.52 -1.24 -23.86
N GLY A 261 -2.74 -1.55 -24.90
CA GLY A 261 -2.48 -0.62 -26.00
C GLY A 261 -1.72 0.64 -25.56
N ASN A 262 -0.92 0.55 -24.50
CA ASN A 262 -0.06 1.65 -24.06
C ASN A 262 1.33 1.53 -24.73
N ASP A 263 1.88 2.64 -25.20
CA ASP A 263 3.26 2.72 -25.74
C ASP A 263 4.28 3.25 -24.71
N ARG A 264 3.81 3.66 -23.54
CA ARG A 264 4.61 4.06 -22.39
C ARG A 264 4.06 3.44 -21.13
N TRP A 265 4.94 2.97 -20.26
CA TRP A 265 4.58 2.26 -19.05
C TRP A 265 5.37 2.78 -17.86
N SER A 266 4.69 3.01 -16.74
CA SER A 266 5.33 3.36 -15.48
C SER A 266 5.21 2.22 -14.48
N TRP A 267 6.26 1.98 -13.71
CA TRP A 267 6.26 1.14 -12.52
C TRP A 267 6.70 1.98 -11.34
N THR A 268 6.08 1.74 -10.18
CA THR A 268 6.77 1.99 -8.92
C THR A 268 7.55 0.73 -8.53
N THR A 269 8.79 0.89 -8.09
CA THR A 269 9.64 -0.23 -7.65
C THR A 269 10.13 0.00 -6.24
N VAL A 270 10.27 -1.06 -5.46
CA VAL A 270 10.81 -0.96 -4.10
C VAL A 270 12.34 -0.91 -4.18
N VAL A 271 12.93 0.18 -3.71
CA VAL A 271 14.39 0.39 -3.66
C VAL A 271 14.87 0.23 -2.23
N ASP A 272 15.88 -0.63 -2.01
CA ASP A 272 16.61 -0.74 -0.74
C ASP A 272 17.59 0.43 -0.62
N ASN A 273 17.25 1.43 0.19
CA ASN A 273 18.09 2.59 0.48
C ASN A 273 18.90 2.41 1.77
N ARG A 274 19.12 1.17 2.21
CA ARG A 274 20.01 0.88 3.34
C ARG A 274 21.44 1.33 3.02
N PRO A 275 22.03 2.23 3.82
CA PRO A 275 23.43 2.61 3.62
C PRO A 275 24.37 1.42 3.83
N THR A 276 25.47 1.38 3.09
CA THR A 276 26.40 0.24 3.08
C THR A 276 27.38 0.21 4.26
N THR A 277 27.39 1.22 5.15
CA THR A 277 28.38 1.30 6.23
C THR A 277 27.70 1.44 7.59
N GLY A 278 27.79 0.40 8.42
CA GLY A 278 27.29 0.38 9.80
C GLY A 278 25.80 0.11 9.96
N TYR A 279 25.08 -0.15 8.85
CA TYR A 279 23.65 -0.48 8.84
C TYR A 279 23.34 -1.94 8.46
N GLU A 280 24.35 -2.76 8.21
CA GLU A 280 24.23 -4.14 7.74
C GLU A 280 23.44 -5.01 8.73
N SER A 281 23.62 -4.73 10.03
CA SER A 281 22.93 -5.41 11.14
C SER A 281 21.89 -4.52 11.84
N SER A 282 21.50 -3.40 11.23
CA SER A 282 20.51 -2.47 11.80
C SER A 282 19.09 -2.92 11.52
N VAL A 283 18.23 -2.81 12.53
CA VAL A 283 16.78 -3.03 12.38
C VAL A 283 16.10 -1.69 12.11
N GLY A 284 15.33 -1.64 11.02
CA GLY A 284 14.62 -0.47 10.56
C GLY A 284 13.94 -0.74 9.22
N SER A 285 13.14 0.21 8.73
CA SER A 285 12.71 0.19 7.34
C SER A 285 13.55 1.16 6.53
N PHE A 286 14.24 0.65 5.51
CA PHE A 286 15.12 1.43 4.65
C PHE A 286 14.62 1.53 3.22
N ILE A 287 13.37 1.13 2.97
CA ILE A 287 12.80 1.14 1.63
C ILE A 287 12.23 2.50 1.27
N GLN A 288 12.34 2.86 -0.01
CA GLN A 288 11.50 3.87 -0.65
C GLN A 288 11.03 3.36 -2.02
N LEU A 289 10.05 4.04 -2.62
CA LEU A 289 9.59 3.74 -3.96
C LEU A 289 10.41 4.51 -4.99
N GLY A 290 10.89 3.88 -6.05
CA GLY A 290 11.42 4.55 -7.24
C GLY A 290 10.41 4.53 -8.38
N LEU A 291 10.37 5.57 -9.21
CA LEU A 291 9.57 5.60 -10.43
C LEU A 291 10.42 5.13 -11.62
N VAL A 292 10.02 4.01 -12.22
CA VAL A 292 10.58 3.51 -13.47
C VAL A 292 9.60 3.89 -14.58
N ASP A 293 10.03 4.76 -15.47
CA ASP A 293 9.22 5.25 -16.58
C ASP A 293 9.86 4.79 -17.90
N VAL A 294 9.15 3.91 -18.60
CA VAL A 294 9.62 3.22 -19.80
C VAL A 294 8.78 3.69 -20.98
N ASP A 295 9.40 4.44 -21.87
CA ASP A 295 8.85 4.70 -23.20
C ASP A 295 9.32 3.57 -24.13
N ALA A 296 8.38 2.84 -24.71
CA ALA A 296 8.66 1.79 -25.69
C ALA A 296 8.13 2.14 -27.08
N ALA A 297 7.71 3.39 -27.33
CA ALA A 297 7.32 3.83 -28.66
C ALA A 297 8.43 3.53 -29.67
N GLY A 298 8.10 2.78 -30.72
CA GLY A 298 9.07 2.35 -31.75
C GLY A 298 10.07 1.27 -31.30
N THR A 299 9.93 0.70 -30.11
CA THR A 299 10.80 -0.40 -29.65
C THR A 299 10.32 -1.73 -30.23
N GLY A 300 10.85 -2.08 -31.41
CA GLY A 300 10.47 -3.30 -32.13
C GLY A 300 11.12 -4.60 -31.63
N ALA A 301 12.00 -4.55 -30.64
CA ALA A 301 12.78 -5.71 -30.19
C ALA A 301 12.78 -5.84 -28.65
N PHE A 302 12.66 -7.06 -28.16
CA PHE A 302 12.65 -7.35 -26.72
C PHE A 302 13.96 -6.93 -26.03
N SER A 303 15.11 -7.14 -26.68
CA SER A 303 16.41 -6.77 -26.14
C SER A 303 16.54 -5.26 -25.88
N LEU A 304 15.95 -4.43 -26.74
CA LEU A 304 15.93 -2.97 -26.59
C LEU A 304 15.03 -2.55 -25.43
N LEU A 305 13.86 -3.18 -25.28
CA LEU A 305 12.98 -2.95 -24.14
C LEU A 305 13.65 -3.33 -22.81
N ALA A 306 14.37 -4.45 -22.77
CA ALA A 306 15.16 -4.88 -21.60
C ALA A 306 16.23 -3.85 -21.22
N ARG A 307 16.95 -3.29 -22.20
CA ARG A 307 17.93 -2.21 -21.95
C ARG A 307 17.25 -0.93 -21.48
N SER A 308 16.09 -0.57 -22.02
CA SER A 308 15.30 0.59 -21.59
C SER A 308 14.85 0.44 -20.14
N CYS A 309 14.27 -0.72 -19.79
CA CYS A 309 13.88 -1.05 -18.42
C CYS A 309 15.07 -0.98 -17.44
N TRP A 310 16.24 -1.51 -17.83
CA TRP A 310 17.43 -1.43 -16.99
C TRP A 310 17.87 0.03 -16.74
N ARG A 311 17.96 0.84 -17.79
CA ARG A 311 18.29 2.27 -17.67
C ARG A 311 17.30 3.00 -16.77
N ALA A 312 16.01 2.76 -16.96
CA ALA A 312 14.96 3.35 -16.15
C ALA A 312 15.02 2.90 -14.67
N GLN A 313 15.37 1.64 -14.39
CA GLN A 313 15.60 1.15 -13.02
C GLN A 313 16.78 1.88 -12.34
N LEU A 314 17.88 2.15 -13.05
CA LEU A 314 19.02 2.89 -12.52
C LEU A 314 18.65 4.35 -12.19
N VAL A 315 17.87 5.00 -13.07
CA VAL A 315 17.34 6.34 -12.83
C VAL A 315 16.42 6.34 -11.61
N ALA A 316 15.47 5.40 -11.54
CA ALA A 316 14.56 5.24 -10.41
C ALA A 316 15.31 5.08 -9.08
N ALA A 317 16.35 4.23 -9.05
CA ALA A 317 17.18 4.03 -7.87
C ALA A 317 17.90 5.32 -7.45
N ARG A 318 18.45 6.07 -8.41
CA ARG A 318 19.13 7.36 -8.15
C ARG A 318 18.19 8.38 -7.51
N HIS A 319 16.94 8.44 -7.94
CA HIS A 319 15.92 9.40 -7.51
C HIS A 319 14.93 8.81 -6.48
N SER A 320 15.30 7.73 -5.79
CA SER A 320 14.45 7.09 -4.76
C SER A 320 14.52 7.77 -3.39
N GLY A 321 15.57 8.57 -3.14
CA GLY A 321 15.79 9.28 -1.87
C GLY A 321 15.14 10.67 -1.85
N TYR A 322 13.81 10.75 -1.80
CA TYR A 322 13.05 12.01 -1.82
C TYR A 322 12.12 12.17 -0.60
N ASP A 323 11.53 13.35 -0.45
CA ASP A 323 10.49 13.60 0.55
C ASP A 323 9.13 13.10 0.03
N HIS A 324 8.62 12.01 0.63
CA HIS A 324 7.36 11.42 0.20
C HIS A 324 6.14 12.33 0.43
N ALA A 325 6.17 13.17 1.47
CA ALA A 325 5.08 14.11 1.72
C ALA A 325 4.98 15.13 0.57
N GLU A 326 6.13 15.64 0.11
CA GLU A 326 6.21 16.52 -1.06
C GLU A 326 5.82 15.80 -2.36
N MET A 327 6.18 14.52 -2.54
CA MET A 327 5.74 13.75 -3.70
C MET A 327 4.21 13.64 -3.78
N LEU A 328 3.53 13.42 -2.65
CA LEU A 328 2.06 13.39 -2.61
C LEU A 328 1.45 14.76 -2.97
N GLU A 329 2.05 15.86 -2.49
CA GLU A 329 1.67 17.23 -2.87
C GLU A 329 1.82 17.44 -4.38
N GLN A 330 2.96 17.05 -4.95
CA GLN A 330 3.21 17.16 -6.40
C GLN A 330 2.25 16.30 -7.22
N ARG A 331 1.83 15.13 -6.73
CA ARG A 331 0.83 14.29 -7.41
C ARG A 331 -0.56 14.93 -7.41
N ALA A 332 -0.96 15.55 -6.29
CA ALA A 332 -2.22 16.29 -6.21
C ALA A 332 -2.21 17.51 -7.14
N LEU A 333 -1.11 18.27 -7.16
CA LEU A 333 -0.92 19.39 -8.10
C LEU A 333 -0.96 18.93 -9.55
N ALA A 334 -0.22 17.87 -9.90
CA ALA A 334 -0.24 17.31 -11.24
C ALA A 334 -1.65 16.84 -11.65
N THR A 335 -2.44 16.27 -10.73
CA THR A 335 -3.83 15.88 -11.00
C THR A 335 -4.72 17.09 -11.31
N GLY A 336 -4.57 18.18 -10.57
CA GLY A 336 -5.26 19.45 -10.85
C GLY A 336 -4.86 20.05 -12.20
N GLU A 337 -3.56 20.14 -12.48
CA GLU A 337 -3.01 20.66 -13.74
C GLU A 337 -3.46 19.82 -14.96
N ARG A 338 -3.47 18.50 -14.82
CA ARG A 338 -3.86 17.55 -15.87
C ARG A 338 -5.39 17.42 -16.00
N ARG A 339 -6.14 17.95 -15.04
CA ARG A 339 -7.60 17.88 -14.94
C ARG A 339 -8.15 16.45 -14.97
N THR A 340 -7.36 15.48 -14.54
CA THR A 340 -7.70 14.05 -14.45
C THR A 340 -6.69 13.34 -13.56
N ALA A 341 -7.09 12.24 -12.91
CA ALA A 341 -6.26 11.51 -11.96
C ALA A 341 -4.87 11.17 -12.52
N VAL A 342 -3.80 11.57 -11.82
CA VAL A 342 -2.43 11.07 -12.07
C VAL A 342 -2.18 9.90 -11.13
N THR A 343 -2.22 8.68 -11.68
CA THR A 343 -2.13 7.45 -10.90
C THR A 343 -0.75 6.79 -11.00
N LEU A 344 -0.39 6.01 -9.98
CA LEU A 344 0.79 5.14 -9.97
C LEU A 344 0.35 3.70 -9.63
N PRO A 345 -0.47 3.06 -10.50
CA PRO A 345 -1.27 1.89 -10.11
C PRO A 345 -0.48 0.57 -10.11
N THR A 346 0.79 0.61 -10.48
CA THR A 346 1.60 -0.56 -10.79
C THR A 346 2.83 -0.60 -9.89
N ILE A 347 3.06 -1.73 -9.22
CA ILE A 347 4.31 -2.01 -8.54
C ILE A 347 4.99 -3.21 -9.19
N PHE A 348 6.29 -3.08 -9.46
CA PHE A 348 7.16 -4.20 -9.78
C PHE A 348 8.12 -4.43 -8.62
N ASN A 349 8.12 -5.65 -8.06
CA ASN A 349 8.91 -5.98 -6.90
C ASN A 349 9.75 -7.24 -7.16
N PHE A 350 11.04 -7.05 -7.35
CA PHE A 350 11.99 -8.13 -7.60
C PHE A 350 12.69 -8.54 -6.30
N LYS A 351 12.31 -9.71 -5.76
CA LYS A 351 12.84 -10.25 -4.50
C LYS A 351 13.13 -11.76 -4.63
N PRO A 352 14.00 -12.21 -5.56
CA PRO A 352 14.44 -13.59 -5.52
C PRO A 352 15.07 -13.83 -4.15
N THR A 353 14.50 -14.76 -3.40
CA THR A 353 14.91 -15.13 -2.03
C THR A 353 16.43 -15.08 -1.85
N ALA A 354 16.87 -14.32 -0.84
CA ALA A 354 18.27 -14.27 -0.40
C ALA A 354 18.75 -15.58 0.27
N ARG A 355 18.04 -16.70 0.09
CA ARG A 355 18.50 -18.03 0.45
C ARG A 355 19.50 -18.51 -0.61
N ARG A 356 20.71 -17.95 -0.55
CA ARG A 356 21.87 -18.59 -1.17
C ARG A 356 22.05 -19.95 -0.52
N SER A 357 21.63 -21.02 -1.20
CA SER A 357 22.22 -22.33 -0.94
C SER A 357 23.72 -22.22 -1.25
N PRO A 358 24.61 -22.39 -0.26
CA PRO A 358 26.04 -22.36 -0.52
C PRO A 358 26.39 -23.54 -1.42
N GLY A 359 26.87 -23.27 -2.65
CA GLY A 359 27.59 -24.28 -3.43
C GLY A 359 27.07 -24.65 -4.82
N ARG A 360 25.99 -24.05 -5.36
CA ARG A 360 25.57 -24.34 -6.74
C ARG A 360 25.87 -23.16 -7.67
N ARG A 361 26.72 -23.40 -8.66
CA ARG A 361 26.94 -22.49 -9.80
C ARG A 361 25.64 -22.42 -10.61
N GLU A 362 25.35 -21.24 -11.17
CA GLU A 362 24.39 -21.08 -12.27
C GLU A 362 24.96 -21.80 -13.50
N ASP A 363 24.91 -23.13 -13.49
CA ASP A 363 25.10 -23.88 -14.72
C ASP A 363 23.86 -23.62 -15.58
N ALA A 364 24.08 -23.16 -16.82
CA ALA A 364 23.01 -22.96 -17.78
C ALA A 364 22.26 -24.29 -17.92
N GLY A 365 21.02 -24.34 -17.44
CA GLY A 365 20.15 -25.48 -17.73
C GLY A 365 20.06 -25.63 -19.24
N THR A 366 20.24 -26.85 -19.74
CA THR A 366 19.95 -27.14 -21.14
C THR A 366 18.51 -26.73 -21.42
N LEU A 367 18.27 -25.95 -22.47
CA LEU A 367 16.93 -25.59 -22.91
C LEU A 367 16.27 -26.87 -23.46
N ASP A 368 15.58 -27.60 -22.58
CA ASP A 368 14.75 -28.74 -22.93
C ASP A 368 13.33 -28.25 -23.18
N GLY A 369 12.79 -28.52 -24.37
CA GLY A 369 11.47 -28.06 -24.79
C GLY A 369 10.32 -28.55 -23.90
N ASP A 370 10.51 -29.65 -23.16
CA ASP A 370 9.52 -30.16 -22.20
C ASP A 370 9.31 -29.23 -20.99
N LEU A 371 10.29 -28.36 -20.68
CA LEU A 371 10.21 -27.47 -19.51
C LEU A 371 9.02 -26.52 -19.57
N LEU A 372 8.64 -26.03 -20.76
CA LEU A 372 7.46 -25.17 -20.92
C LEU A 372 6.16 -25.89 -20.54
N GLY A 373 6.07 -27.19 -20.83
CA GLY A 373 4.93 -28.03 -20.47
C GLY A 373 4.80 -28.27 -18.96
N ARG A 374 5.89 -28.06 -18.21
CA ARG A 374 5.97 -28.26 -16.75
C ARG A 374 5.67 -27.00 -15.94
N THR A 375 5.43 -25.87 -16.59
CA THR A 375 5.05 -24.65 -15.88
C THR A 375 3.61 -24.75 -15.40
N GLU A 376 3.37 -24.33 -14.17
CA GLU A 376 2.06 -24.35 -13.51
C GLU A 376 1.57 -22.93 -13.24
N THR A 377 0.25 -22.74 -13.32
CA THR A 377 -0.41 -21.49 -12.92
C THR A 377 -1.46 -21.77 -11.86
N THR A 378 -1.38 -21.09 -10.73
CA THR A 378 -2.35 -21.23 -9.63
C THR A 378 -3.01 -19.90 -9.31
N ARG A 379 -4.22 -19.95 -8.76
CA ARG A 379 -5.01 -18.78 -8.38
C ARG A 379 -5.32 -18.82 -6.90
N GLY A 380 -5.29 -17.66 -6.28
CA GLY A 380 -5.63 -17.49 -4.88
C GLY A 380 -6.14 -16.09 -4.56
N PRO A 381 -6.54 -15.86 -3.30
CA PRO A 381 -6.92 -14.52 -2.86
C PRO A 381 -5.74 -13.56 -2.96
N GLY A 382 -5.98 -12.37 -3.51
CA GLY A 382 -5.01 -11.28 -3.47
C GLY A 382 -4.74 -10.84 -2.03
N LYS A 383 -3.50 -10.49 -1.72
CA LYS A 383 -3.08 -9.93 -0.42
C LYS A 383 -3.29 -8.42 -0.37
N GLY A 384 -3.30 -7.77 -1.54
CA GLY A 384 -3.56 -6.34 -1.69
C GLY A 384 -2.46 -5.42 -1.19
N LYS A 385 -2.29 -4.32 -1.92
CA LYS A 385 -1.62 -3.10 -1.45
C LYS A 385 -2.59 -1.94 -1.69
N PRO A 386 -2.69 -0.96 -0.78
CA PRO A 386 -3.47 0.24 -1.05
C PRO A 386 -3.02 0.89 -2.36
N ASP A 387 -3.97 1.45 -3.11
CA ASP A 387 -3.75 2.23 -4.34
C ASP A 387 -3.00 1.51 -5.48
N THR A 388 -3.03 0.17 -5.53
CA THR A 388 -2.49 -0.61 -6.65
C THR A 388 -3.56 -1.32 -7.47
N THR A 389 -3.51 -1.20 -8.79
CA THR A 389 -4.24 -2.06 -9.71
C THR A 389 -3.48 -3.36 -9.95
N LEU A 390 -2.15 -3.32 -10.07
CA LEU A 390 -1.30 -4.48 -10.35
C LEU A 390 -0.02 -4.47 -9.50
N PHE A 391 0.24 -5.57 -8.81
CA PHE A 391 1.47 -5.84 -8.08
C PHE A 391 2.16 -7.06 -8.70
N ALA A 392 3.20 -6.81 -9.50
CA ALA A 392 4.02 -7.84 -10.13
C ALA A 392 5.21 -8.19 -9.22
N VAL A 393 5.38 -9.48 -8.92
CA VAL A 393 6.39 -9.95 -7.97
C VAL A 393 7.17 -11.10 -8.53
N VAL A 394 8.49 -11.04 -8.34
CA VAL A 394 9.38 -12.18 -8.51
C VAL A 394 9.83 -12.61 -7.12
N ASP A 395 9.28 -13.73 -6.62
CA ASP A 395 9.49 -14.21 -5.26
C ASP A 395 10.67 -15.19 -5.15
N GLU A 396 10.92 -15.96 -6.21
CA GLU A 396 11.92 -17.02 -6.21
C GLU A 396 12.49 -17.23 -7.61
N ILE A 397 13.81 -17.46 -7.69
CA ILE A 397 14.49 -17.96 -8.89
C ILE A 397 15.46 -19.04 -8.41
N THR A 398 15.00 -20.29 -8.40
CA THR A 398 15.80 -21.49 -8.10
C THR A 398 15.76 -22.43 -9.29
N GLU A 399 15.51 -23.74 -9.11
CA GLU A 399 15.14 -24.63 -10.22
C GLU A 399 13.77 -24.26 -10.81
N VAL A 400 13.00 -23.45 -10.09
CA VAL A 400 11.70 -22.93 -10.50
C VAL A 400 11.68 -21.43 -10.24
N ALA A 401 11.21 -20.66 -11.23
CA ALA A 401 10.94 -19.24 -11.08
C ALA A 401 9.49 -19.06 -10.62
N LEU A 402 9.28 -18.25 -9.59
CA LEU A 402 7.96 -17.84 -9.11
C LEU A 402 7.73 -16.38 -9.47
N LEU A 403 6.97 -16.15 -10.55
CA LEU A 403 6.48 -14.84 -10.97
C LEU A 403 4.98 -14.76 -10.67
N SER A 404 4.52 -13.67 -10.10
CA SER A 404 3.12 -13.55 -9.68
C SER A 404 2.53 -12.17 -9.97
N PHE A 405 1.24 -12.15 -10.30
CA PHE A 405 0.44 -10.92 -10.37
C PHE A 405 -0.62 -10.95 -9.27
N ASP A 406 -0.65 -9.90 -8.43
CA ASP A 406 -1.74 -9.60 -7.51
C ASP A 406 -2.43 -8.33 -8.01
N ALA A 407 -3.70 -8.45 -8.40
CA ALA A 407 -4.41 -7.38 -9.08
C ALA A 407 -5.84 -7.17 -8.57
N ASP A 408 -6.39 -6.00 -8.87
CA ASP A 408 -7.82 -5.74 -8.81
C ASP A 408 -8.52 -6.55 -9.91
N ALA A 409 -9.34 -7.53 -9.50
CA ALA A 409 -9.99 -8.46 -10.42
C ALA A 409 -11.06 -7.78 -11.30
N ALA A 410 -11.59 -6.64 -10.85
CA ALA A 410 -12.57 -5.86 -11.60
C ALA A 410 -11.91 -5.15 -12.80
N ILE A 411 -10.59 -4.92 -12.74
CA ILE A 411 -9.81 -4.31 -13.81
C ILE A 411 -9.02 -5.37 -14.60
N LEU A 412 -8.44 -6.35 -13.93
CA LEU A 412 -7.61 -7.41 -14.53
C LEU A 412 -8.13 -8.78 -14.10
N PRO A 413 -8.98 -9.43 -14.92
CA PRO A 413 -9.52 -10.75 -14.62
C PRO A 413 -8.43 -11.82 -14.46
N ALA A 414 -8.70 -12.84 -13.66
CA ALA A 414 -7.73 -13.88 -13.33
C ALA A 414 -7.27 -14.72 -14.53
N ASP A 415 -8.15 -14.92 -15.52
CA ASP A 415 -7.83 -15.61 -16.78
C ASP A 415 -6.78 -14.82 -17.58
N ASP A 416 -7.02 -13.53 -17.77
CA ASP A 416 -6.10 -12.63 -18.47
C ASP A 416 -4.74 -12.56 -17.77
N LEU A 417 -4.71 -12.45 -16.43
CA LEU A 417 -3.46 -12.46 -15.67
C LEU A 417 -2.65 -13.74 -15.90
N ALA A 418 -3.31 -14.91 -15.95
CA ALA A 418 -2.64 -16.18 -16.22
C ALA A 418 -2.07 -16.22 -17.65
N GLU A 419 -2.82 -15.73 -18.64
CA GLU A 419 -2.35 -15.64 -20.03
C GLU A 419 -1.14 -14.70 -20.15
N LEU A 420 -1.20 -13.53 -19.51
CA LEU A 420 -0.12 -12.53 -19.52
C LEU A 420 1.16 -13.07 -18.89
N LEU A 421 1.07 -13.79 -17.77
CA LEU A 421 2.23 -14.45 -17.15
C LEU A 421 2.85 -15.49 -18.08
N ARG A 422 2.02 -16.30 -18.75
CA ARG A 422 2.48 -17.29 -19.74
C ARG A 422 3.12 -16.65 -20.97
N ALA A 423 2.56 -15.53 -21.44
CA ALA A 423 3.13 -14.78 -22.54
C ALA A 423 4.51 -14.20 -22.17
N ALA A 424 4.67 -13.69 -20.94
CA ALA A 424 5.95 -13.19 -20.46
C ALA A 424 7.00 -14.31 -20.34
N GLU A 425 6.60 -15.50 -19.88
CA GLU A 425 7.44 -16.70 -19.91
C GLU A 425 7.90 -17.05 -21.34
N ARG A 426 6.96 -17.17 -22.28
CA ARG A 426 7.27 -17.51 -23.68
C ARG A 426 8.20 -16.50 -24.33
N LEU A 427 8.06 -15.22 -24.00
CA LEU A 427 8.93 -14.17 -24.49
C LEU A 427 10.38 -14.37 -24.06
N VAL A 428 10.60 -14.62 -22.76
CA VAL A 428 11.95 -14.90 -22.23
C VAL A 428 12.50 -16.22 -22.78
N TRP A 429 11.65 -17.22 -22.94
CA TRP A 429 12.03 -18.51 -23.54
C TRP A 429 12.54 -18.34 -24.97
N ARG A 430 11.78 -17.69 -25.85
CA ARG A 430 12.19 -17.43 -27.24
C ARG A 430 13.49 -16.62 -27.31
N ALA A 431 13.64 -15.63 -26.43
CA ALA A 431 14.89 -14.88 -26.33
C ALA A 431 16.09 -15.77 -25.95
N ALA A 432 15.88 -16.82 -25.14
CA ALA A 432 16.92 -17.79 -24.80
C ALA A 432 17.26 -18.73 -25.97
N GLU A 433 16.30 -19.01 -26.86
CA GLU A 433 16.50 -19.78 -28.10
C GLU A 433 17.24 -19.00 -29.19
N GLY A 434 17.49 -17.69 -28.97
CA GLY A 434 18.23 -16.82 -29.89
C GLY A 434 17.36 -15.89 -30.73
N ASP A 435 16.04 -15.91 -30.55
CA ASP A 435 15.14 -14.92 -31.15
C ASP A 435 15.26 -13.55 -30.44
N ASP A 436 14.84 -12.47 -31.12
CA ASP A 436 14.59 -11.17 -30.47
C ASP A 436 13.17 -10.70 -30.83
N PRO A 437 12.14 -11.39 -30.29
CA PRO A 437 10.76 -11.18 -30.70
C PRO A 437 10.30 -9.75 -30.39
N ALA A 438 9.51 -9.18 -31.29
CA ALA A 438 8.84 -7.93 -31.00
C ALA A 438 7.76 -8.16 -29.93
N PRO A 439 7.50 -7.20 -29.04
CA PRO A 439 6.33 -7.24 -28.16
C PRO A 439 5.00 -7.45 -28.90
N SER A 440 4.90 -7.08 -30.17
CA SER A 440 3.74 -7.36 -31.02
C SER A 440 3.52 -8.84 -31.33
N ASP A 441 4.58 -9.65 -31.26
CA ASP A 441 4.57 -11.05 -31.72
C ASP A 441 4.18 -12.03 -30.60
N LEU A 442 3.70 -11.50 -29.47
CA LEU A 442 3.40 -12.23 -28.24
C LEU A 442 2.13 -13.08 -28.30
N GLY A 443 1.28 -12.87 -29.32
CA GLY A 443 -0.03 -13.51 -29.43
C GLY A 443 -1.03 -13.07 -28.35
N VAL A 444 -0.69 -12.05 -27.54
CA VAL A 444 -1.58 -11.45 -26.53
C VAL A 444 -2.61 -10.57 -27.22
N ALA A 445 -3.88 -10.81 -26.94
CA ALA A 445 -4.97 -9.98 -27.43
C ALA A 445 -4.93 -8.57 -26.80
N VAL A 446 -5.19 -7.54 -27.59
CA VAL A 446 -5.40 -6.18 -27.06
C VAL A 446 -6.79 -6.14 -26.46
N ARG A 447 -6.90 -5.73 -25.20
CA ARG A 447 -8.19 -5.43 -24.60
C ARG A 447 -8.61 -4.02 -24.98
N THR A 448 -9.67 -3.93 -25.78
CA THR A 448 -10.18 -2.68 -26.31
C THR A 448 -10.82 -1.81 -25.22
N THR A 449 -10.83 -0.50 -25.46
CA THR A 449 -11.47 0.50 -24.60
C THR A 449 -12.05 1.61 -25.47
N ASP A 450 -13.13 2.24 -24.99
CA ASP A 450 -13.75 3.44 -25.55
C ASP A 450 -13.13 4.74 -24.98
N TRP A 451 -12.14 4.64 -24.08
CA TRP A 451 -11.51 5.80 -23.47
C TRP A 451 -10.64 6.55 -24.47
N LEU A 452 -10.73 7.88 -24.45
CA LEU A 452 -10.02 8.75 -25.38
C LEU A 452 -8.58 8.96 -24.92
N ARG A 453 -7.62 8.73 -25.81
CA ARG A 453 -6.20 9.10 -25.59
C ARG A 453 -5.92 10.43 -26.28
N THR A 454 -5.42 11.39 -25.53
CA THR A 454 -5.06 12.73 -26.04
C THR A 454 -3.58 12.81 -26.36
N ALA A 455 -3.17 13.76 -27.21
CA ALA A 455 -1.78 13.92 -27.63
C ALA A 455 -0.82 14.31 -26.47
N ASP A 456 -1.33 14.93 -25.41
CA ASP A 456 -0.60 15.28 -24.19
C ASP A 456 -0.49 14.10 -23.18
N GLY A 457 -0.95 12.90 -23.57
CA GLY A 457 -0.82 11.66 -22.80
C GLY A 457 -1.88 11.46 -21.72
N ARG A 458 -2.99 12.23 -21.74
CA ARG A 458 -4.14 11.93 -20.88
C ARG A 458 -4.97 10.80 -21.50
N VAL A 459 -5.59 10.01 -20.63
CA VAL A 459 -6.54 8.96 -21.02
C VAL A 459 -7.85 9.20 -20.28
N LEU A 460 -8.91 9.49 -21.03
CA LEU A 460 -10.14 10.10 -20.52
C LEU A 460 -11.34 9.15 -20.71
N ASP A 461 -12.10 8.97 -19.63
CA ASP A 461 -13.40 8.31 -19.63
C ASP A 461 -14.51 9.37 -19.78
N LEU A 462 -14.79 9.78 -21.02
CA LEU A 462 -15.82 10.79 -21.29
C LEU A 462 -17.21 10.30 -20.84
N ALA A 463 -17.59 9.08 -21.22
CA ALA A 463 -18.88 8.51 -20.84
C ALA A 463 -19.00 8.26 -19.32
N GLY A 464 -17.90 7.96 -18.63
CA GLY A 464 -17.86 7.87 -17.17
C GLY A 464 -18.04 9.22 -16.50
N THR A 465 -17.41 10.26 -17.05
CA THR A 465 -17.60 11.64 -16.58
C THR A 465 -19.04 12.11 -16.82
N GLU A 466 -19.66 11.76 -17.96
CA GLU A 466 -21.08 12.03 -18.20
C GLU A 466 -22.00 11.32 -17.20
N ARG A 467 -21.74 10.04 -16.91
CA ARG A 467 -22.53 9.31 -15.90
C ARG A 467 -22.40 9.96 -14.53
N LEU A 468 -21.18 10.29 -14.11
CA LEU A 468 -20.93 11.02 -12.86
C LEU A 468 -21.72 12.33 -12.81
N LEU A 469 -21.71 13.11 -13.87
CA LEU A 469 -22.50 14.35 -13.94
C LEU A 469 -24.01 14.11 -13.74
N ARG A 470 -24.57 13.07 -14.39
CA ARG A 470 -25.99 12.71 -14.27
C ARG A 470 -26.37 12.13 -12.89
N GLU A 471 -25.41 11.74 -12.05
CA GLU A 471 -25.66 11.33 -10.67
C GLU A 471 -25.98 12.51 -9.74
N HIS A 472 -25.64 13.75 -10.15
CA HIS A 472 -25.99 14.93 -9.37
C HIS A 472 -27.51 15.20 -9.48
N PRO A 473 -28.25 15.36 -8.37
CA PRO A 473 -29.72 15.46 -8.38
C PRO A 473 -30.26 16.68 -9.13
N GLY A 474 -29.46 17.74 -9.24
CA GLY A 474 -29.79 18.95 -9.99
C GLY A 474 -29.47 18.89 -11.49
N VAL A 475 -28.87 17.80 -11.99
CA VAL A 475 -28.51 17.61 -13.40
C VAL A 475 -29.56 16.72 -14.08
N GLU A 476 -30.19 17.23 -15.14
CA GLU A 476 -31.16 16.46 -15.93
C GLU A 476 -30.46 15.67 -17.03
N ASP A 477 -29.48 16.28 -17.69
CA ASP A 477 -28.70 15.65 -18.75
C ASP A 477 -27.31 16.28 -18.87
N ALA A 478 -26.34 15.51 -19.36
CA ALA A 478 -24.97 15.94 -19.56
C ALA A 478 -24.34 15.23 -20.76
N ALA A 479 -23.52 15.95 -21.52
CA ALA A 479 -22.68 15.39 -22.57
C ALA A 479 -21.27 15.98 -22.45
N VAL A 480 -20.24 15.15 -22.60
CA VAL A 480 -18.83 15.57 -22.51
C VAL A 480 -18.15 15.27 -23.83
N THR A 481 -17.62 16.33 -24.46
CA THR A 481 -16.99 16.25 -25.78
C THR A 481 -15.60 16.86 -25.74
N VAL A 482 -14.76 16.50 -26.71
CA VAL A 482 -13.47 17.16 -26.92
C VAL A 482 -13.55 18.01 -28.17
N ALA A 483 -13.31 19.31 -28.01
CA ALA A 483 -13.29 20.27 -29.10
C ALA A 483 -12.06 20.06 -30.00
N SER A 484 -12.06 20.69 -31.18
CA SER A 484 -10.98 20.55 -32.16
C SER A 484 -9.62 21.03 -31.67
N ASP A 485 -9.60 21.92 -30.66
CA ASP A 485 -8.39 22.42 -30.00
C ASP A 485 -7.94 21.52 -28.82
N GLY A 486 -8.65 20.41 -28.56
CA GLY A 486 -8.36 19.49 -27.47
C GLY A 486 -9.02 19.85 -26.14
N ALA A 487 -9.77 20.95 -26.05
CA ALA A 487 -10.48 21.33 -24.83
C ALA A 487 -11.66 20.39 -24.56
N VAL A 488 -11.80 19.94 -23.31
CA VAL A 488 -12.91 19.12 -22.85
C VAL A 488 -14.08 20.03 -22.48
N VAL A 489 -15.21 19.89 -23.15
CA VAL A 489 -16.40 20.72 -22.94
C VAL A 489 -17.54 19.84 -22.45
N ALA A 490 -18.07 20.17 -21.26
CA ALA A 490 -19.31 19.59 -20.76
C ALA A 490 -20.49 20.49 -21.13
N THR A 491 -21.48 19.93 -21.81
CA THR A 491 -22.78 20.58 -22.02
C THR A 491 -23.77 19.96 -21.05
N VAL A 492 -24.33 20.75 -20.15
CA VAL A 492 -25.12 20.26 -19.01
C VAL A 492 -26.46 20.98 -18.98
N ARG A 493 -27.57 20.24 -18.93
CA ARG A 493 -28.88 20.76 -18.58
C ARG A 493 -29.09 20.52 -17.09
N ALA A 494 -29.12 21.60 -16.31
CA ALA A 494 -29.18 21.48 -14.86
C ALA A 494 -29.75 22.74 -14.21
N ALA A 495 -30.43 22.55 -13.08
CA ALA A 495 -30.92 23.62 -12.22
C ALA A 495 -29.93 23.91 -11.08
N ILE A 496 -28.64 24.04 -11.42
CA ILE A 496 -27.54 24.33 -10.49
C ILE A 496 -26.57 25.34 -11.09
N PRO A 497 -25.74 26.01 -10.26
CA PRO A 497 -24.69 26.89 -10.74
C PRO A 497 -23.57 26.14 -11.52
N PRO A 498 -22.85 26.82 -12.43
CA PRO A 498 -21.67 26.26 -13.10
C PRO A 498 -20.60 25.72 -12.15
N SER A 499 -20.32 26.43 -11.07
CA SER A 499 -19.39 25.98 -10.03
C SER A 499 -19.79 24.63 -9.43
N ALA A 500 -21.08 24.40 -9.16
CA ALA A 500 -21.56 23.14 -8.58
C ALA A 500 -21.35 21.93 -9.53
N VAL A 501 -21.45 22.15 -10.84
CA VAL A 501 -21.12 21.12 -11.85
C VAL A 501 -19.64 20.72 -11.74
N LEU A 502 -18.74 21.72 -11.71
CA LEU A 502 -17.30 21.48 -11.63
C LEU A 502 -16.90 20.87 -10.28
N GLU A 503 -17.49 21.34 -9.17
CA GLU A 503 -17.26 20.81 -7.82
C GLU A 503 -17.70 19.35 -7.70
N HIS A 504 -18.83 18.98 -8.34
CA HIS A 504 -19.30 17.60 -8.39
C HIS A 504 -18.32 16.70 -9.13
N VAL A 505 -17.84 17.09 -10.32
CA VAL A 505 -16.83 16.30 -11.05
C VAL A 505 -15.50 16.25 -10.28
N ALA A 506 -15.06 17.39 -9.74
CA ALA A 506 -13.81 17.48 -9.01
C ALA A 506 -13.81 16.62 -7.74
N SER A 507 -14.98 16.34 -7.15
CA SER A 507 -15.12 15.41 -6.02
C SER A 507 -14.68 13.98 -6.33
N ALA A 508 -14.68 13.58 -7.61
CA ALA A 508 -14.25 12.27 -8.09
C ALA A 508 -12.99 12.34 -8.96
N LEU A 509 -12.21 13.43 -8.90
CA LEU A 509 -11.06 13.63 -9.79
C LEU A 509 -9.90 12.65 -9.53
N ASP A 510 -9.91 11.98 -8.38
CA ASP A 510 -8.99 10.88 -8.06
C ASP A 510 -9.35 9.56 -8.76
N THR A 511 -10.54 9.47 -9.37
CA THR A 511 -10.97 8.28 -10.11
C THR A 511 -10.29 8.26 -11.49
N PRO A 512 -9.60 7.16 -11.87
CA PRO A 512 -8.95 7.05 -13.17
C PRO A 512 -9.92 7.36 -14.33
N GLY A 513 -9.47 8.19 -15.28
CA GLY A 513 -10.23 8.55 -16.47
C GLY A 513 -11.26 9.66 -16.28
N VAL A 514 -11.74 9.93 -15.07
CA VAL A 514 -12.63 11.07 -14.82
C VAL A 514 -11.89 12.35 -15.18
N VAL A 515 -12.55 13.23 -15.92
CA VAL A 515 -11.95 14.47 -16.42
C VAL A 515 -12.75 15.68 -15.98
N LEU A 516 -12.07 16.67 -15.41
CA LEU A 516 -12.66 17.96 -15.08
C LEU A 516 -12.75 18.79 -16.38
N PRO A 517 -13.97 19.14 -16.85
CA PRO A 517 -14.13 19.86 -18.13
C PRO A 517 -13.43 21.22 -18.11
N ASP A 518 -12.76 21.60 -19.20
CA ASP A 518 -12.16 22.93 -19.39
C ASP A 518 -13.22 24.04 -19.48
N ALA A 519 -14.40 23.70 -19.99
CA ALA A 519 -15.55 24.60 -20.06
C ALA A 519 -16.87 23.87 -19.78
N VAL A 520 -17.82 24.58 -19.16
CA VAL A 520 -19.19 24.11 -18.92
C VAL A 520 -20.16 25.01 -19.68
N ARG A 521 -21.00 24.41 -20.54
CA ARG A 521 -22.12 25.07 -21.22
C ARG A 521 -23.41 24.65 -20.53
N LEU A 522 -23.96 25.54 -19.72
CA LEU A 522 -25.19 25.27 -18.95
C LEU A 522 -26.45 25.70 -19.71
N VAL A 523 -27.46 24.84 -19.67
CA VAL A 523 -28.82 25.13 -20.12
C VAL A 523 -29.74 25.07 -18.90
N GLY A 524 -30.37 26.20 -18.55
CA GLY A 524 -31.24 26.30 -17.37
C GLY A 524 -30.52 26.52 -16.03
N GLY A 525 -29.21 26.79 -16.07
CA GLY A 525 -28.38 26.96 -14.87
C GLY A 525 -28.83 28.12 -13.97
N LEU A 526 -28.55 27.97 -12.68
CA LEU A 526 -28.75 29.01 -11.67
C LEU A 526 -27.54 29.96 -11.63
N PRO A 527 -27.70 31.21 -11.14
CA PRO A 527 -26.57 32.10 -10.90
C PRO A 527 -25.60 31.53 -9.86
N GLU A 528 -24.34 31.96 -9.92
CA GLU A 528 -23.33 31.60 -8.93
C GLU A 528 -23.76 31.98 -7.50
N PRO A 529 -23.58 31.10 -6.50
CA PRO A 529 -23.83 31.43 -5.12
C PRO A 529 -22.78 32.46 -4.64
N PRO A 530 -23.06 33.21 -3.56
CA PRO A 530 -22.08 34.13 -3.00
C PRO A 530 -20.79 33.38 -2.63
N ALA A 531 -19.64 34.02 -2.85
CA ALA A 531 -18.32 33.40 -2.61
C ALA A 531 -17.97 33.17 -1.12
N ARG A 532 -18.91 33.46 -0.19
CA ARG A 532 -18.69 33.38 1.25
C ARG A 532 -18.95 31.96 1.76
N PRO A 533 -18.39 31.58 2.92
CA PRO A 533 -18.74 30.31 3.54
C PRO A 533 -20.18 30.37 4.06
N ASP A 534 -21.00 29.45 3.60
CA ASP A 534 -22.45 29.43 3.84
C ASP A 534 -22.86 28.31 4.81
N THR A 535 -21.93 27.45 5.24
CA THR A 535 -22.18 26.35 6.20
C THR A 535 -21.21 26.35 7.38
N GLU A 536 -21.62 25.79 8.52
CA GLU A 536 -20.75 25.60 9.69
C GLU A 536 -19.52 24.74 9.37
N ALA A 537 -19.69 23.74 8.51
CA ALA A 537 -18.61 22.85 8.07
C ALA A 537 -17.53 23.60 7.27
N GLU A 538 -17.94 24.49 6.35
CA GLU A 538 -17.01 25.35 5.60
C GLU A 538 -16.27 26.32 6.53
N GLN A 539 -16.98 26.93 7.47
CA GLN A 539 -16.38 27.84 8.46
C GLN A 539 -15.36 27.10 9.34
N ALA A 540 -15.70 25.89 9.81
CA ALA A 540 -14.81 25.06 10.61
C ALA A 540 -13.56 24.64 9.84
N LEU A 541 -13.71 24.24 8.56
CA LEU A 541 -12.59 23.88 7.69
C LEU A 541 -11.65 25.07 7.48
N LEU A 542 -12.18 26.25 7.12
CA LEU A 542 -11.37 27.45 6.93
C LEU A 542 -10.66 27.89 8.23
N ALA A 543 -11.33 27.78 9.38
CA ALA A 543 -10.72 28.06 10.68
C ALA A 543 -9.57 27.09 10.99
N ALA A 544 -9.77 25.78 10.78
CA ALA A 544 -8.74 24.77 10.98
C ALA A 544 -7.53 24.97 10.06
N LEU A 545 -7.76 25.29 8.78
CA LEU A 545 -6.70 25.58 7.81
C LEU A 545 -5.90 26.82 8.18
N ARG A 546 -6.56 27.89 8.64
CA ARG A 546 -5.89 29.10 9.14
C ARG A 546 -5.01 28.79 10.36
N GLU A 547 -5.53 28.03 11.32
CA GLU A 547 -4.87 27.76 12.59
C GLU A 547 -3.74 26.74 12.48
N ARG A 548 -3.90 25.71 11.64
CA ARG A 548 -2.99 24.54 11.61
C ARG A 548 -2.16 24.43 10.34
N ALA A 549 -2.63 25.01 9.22
CA ALA A 549 -1.90 24.99 7.94
C ALA A 549 -1.36 26.37 7.53
N GLY A 550 -1.67 27.45 8.28
CA GLY A 550 -1.23 28.81 7.95
C GLY A 550 -1.93 29.41 6.73
N LEU A 551 -3.05 28.82 6.28
CA LEU A 551 -3.77 29.25 5.07
C LEU A 551 -4.93 30.20 5.41
N ALA A 552 -4.61 31.39 5.90
CA ALA A 552 -5.62 32.38 6.32
C ALA A 552 -6.52 32.90 5.19
N GLY A 553 -6.06 32.83 3.94
CA GLY A 553 -6.79 33.25 2.74
C GLY A 553 -7.31 32.08 1.89
N ALA A 554 -7.50 30.90 2.49
CA ALA A 554 -7.98 29.73 1.76
C ALA A 554 -9.35 29.99 1.10
N VAL A 555 -9.48 29.59 -0.16
CA VAL A 555 -10.67 29.73 -0.99
C VAL A 555 -11.30 28.36 -1.20
N LEU A 556 -12.60 28.26 -0.96
CA LEU A 556 -13.34 26.98 -0.99
C LEU A 556 -13.37 26.30 -2.36
N GLY A 557 -13.36 27.08 -3.45
CA GLY A 557 -13.40 26.56 -4.82
C GLY A 557 -12.09 25.99 -5.35
N ARG A 558 -11.00 26.01 -4.56
CA ARG A 558 -9.69 25.47 -4.93
C ARG A 558 -9.30 24.35 -3.97
N SER A 559 -8.41 23.45 -4.38
CA SER A 559 -7.95 22.38 -3.51
C SER A 559 -6.97 22.89 -2.44
N TYR A 560 -6.73 22.07 -1.42
CA TYR A 560 -5.73 22.37 -0.39
C TYR A 560 -4.31 22.49 -0.98
N ALA A 561 -3.92 21.55 -1.85
CA ALA A 561 -2.59 21.49 -2.46
C ALA A 561 -2.30 22.71 -3.36
N GLU A 562 -3.27 23.13 -4.18
CA GLU A 562 -3.18 24.29 -5.08
C GLU A 562 -2.92 25.62 -4.35
N GLN A 563 -3.20 25.66 -3.05
CA GLN A 563 -3.09 26.84 -2.20
C GLN A 563 -1.84 26.80 -1.31
N GLY A 564 -0.90 25.87 -1.59
CA GLY A 564 0.33 25.70 -0.81
C GLY A 564 0.16 24.82 0.41
N GLY A 565 -0.94 24.07 0.51
CA GLY A 565 -1.18 23.10 1.55
C GLY A 565 -0.10 22.03 1.59
N ARG A 566 0.40 21.72 2.79
CA ARG A 566 1.46 20.73 3.02
C ARG A 566 0.87 19.44 3.57
N ALA A 567 1.29 18.30 3.04
CA ALA A 567 0.86 16.97 3.45
C ALA A 567 1.12 16.73 4.95
N ARG A 568 2.25 17.21 5.46
CA ARG A 568 2.62 17.09 6.89
C ARG A 568 1.69 17.84 7.84
N ARG A 569 0.96 18.87 7.36
CA ARG A 569 0.01 19.65 8.17
C ARG A 569 -1.38 19.02 8.23
N VAL A 570 -1.69 18.07 7.33
CA VAL A 570 -3.01 17.46 7.22
C VAL A 570 -3.49 16.84 8.55
N PRO A 571 -2.68 16.05 9.29
CA PRO A 571 -3.13 15.50 10.57
C PRO A 571 -3.57 16.57 11.57
N ALA A 572 -2.81 17.66 11.71
CA ALA A 572 -3.16 18.74 12.63
C ALA A 572 -4.46 19.45 12.23
N VAL A 573 -4.72 19.60 10.92
CA VAL A 573 -6.00 20.13 10.41
C VAL A 573 -7.15 19.18 10.74
N LEU A 574 -6.99 17.87 10.54
CA LEU A 574 -8.02 16.87 10.85
C LEU A 574 -8.30 16.77 12.36
N ASP A 575 -7.26 16.82 13.19
CA ASP A 575 -7.41 16.87 14.65
C ASP A 575 -8.18 18.11 15.08
N ARG A 576 -7.87 19.27 14.48
CA ARG A 576 -8.58 20.52 14.77
C ARG A 576 -10.04 20.48 14.33
N LEU A 577 -10.35 19.85 13.19
CA LEU A 577 -11.73 19.61 12.77
C LEU A 577 -12.49 18.74 13.78
N ALA A 578 -11.83 17.69 14.30
CA ALA A 578 -12.41 16.83 15.33
C ALA A 578 -12.68 17.59 16.65
N GLU A 579 -11.78 18.49 17.06
CA GLU A 579 -11.99 19.39 18.20
C GLU A 579 -13.19 20.33 18.00
N LEU A 580 -13.42 20.77 16.76
CA LEU A 580 -14.58 21.59 16.36
C LEU A 580 -15.85 20.74 16.16
N GLY A 581 -15.80 19.44 16.42
CA GLY A 581 -16.95 18.54 16.35
C GLY A 581 -17.20 17.92 14.97
N PHE A 582 -16.27 18.03 14.02
CA PHE A 582 -16.40 17.50 12.66
C PHE A 582 -15.46 16.32 12.40
N THR A 583 -15.95 15.30 11.71
CA THR A 583 -15.18 14.11 11.31
C THR A 583 -15.58 13.66 9.90
N GLY A 584 -15.01 12.56 9.39
CA GLY A 584 -15.46 11.92 8.15
C GLY A 584 -14.64 12.25 6.90
N VAL A 585 -13.75 13.24 6.99
CA VAL A 585 -12.72 13.53 5.99
C VAL A 585 -11.41 12.81 6.38
N THR A 586 -10.75 12.24 5.40
CA THR A 586 -9.47 11.51 5.56
C THR A 586 -8.27 12.30 5.05
N PHE A 587 -7.07 11.78 5.26
CA PHE A 587 -5.83 12.39 4.77
C PHE A 587 -5.83 12.56 3.23
N PRO A 588 -6.19 11.56 2.42
CA PRO A 588 -6.31 11.71 0.97
C PRO A 588 -7.40 12.69 0.55
N ASP A 589 -8.54 12.75 1.27
CA ASP A 589 -9.63 13.66 0.92
C ASP A 589 -9.20 15.13 1.00
N LEU A 590 -8.45 15.51 2.05
CA LEU A 590 -7.97 16.88 2.20
C LEU A 590 -6.75 17.17 1.31
N LEU A 591 -5.77 16.27 1.22
CA LEU A 591 -4.56 16.50 0.43
C LEU A 591 -4.81 16.44 -1.08
N GLY A 592 -5.82 15.68 -1.48
CA GLY A 592 -6.15 15.41 -2.87
C GLY A 592 -6.53 16.66 -3.67
N PRO A 593 -6.86 16.47 -4.95
CA PRO A 593 -7.17 17.55 -5.89
C PRO A 593 -8.57 18.14 -5.69
N ARG A 594 -9.34 17.66 -4.71
CA ARG A 594 -10.72 18.09 -4.49
C ARG A 594 -10.78 19.53 -4.00
N PRO A 595 -11.74 20.34 -4.47
CA PRO A 595 -12.00 21.66 -3.90
C PRO A 595 -12.34 21.54 -2.41
N LEU A 596 -11.89 22.51 -1.61
CA LEU A 596 -12.18 22.55 -0.17
C LEU A 596 -13.68 22.55 0.13
N ARG A 597 -14.53 23.07 -0.76
CA ARG A 597 -15.99 22.97 -0.62
C ARG A 597 -16.49 21.53 -0.63
N SER A 598 -15.99 20.73 -1.57
CA SER A 598 -16.30 19.29 -1.66
C SER A 598 -15.74 18.51 -0.46
N VAL A 599 -14.62 18.96 0.12
CA VAL A 599 -14.10 18.41 1.37
C VAL A 599 -15.02 18.76 2.54
N ALA A 600 -15.48 20.01 2.63
CA ALA A 600 -16.38 20.47 3.68
C ALA A 600 -17.74 19.74 3.65
N SER A 601 -18.30 19.47 2.47
CA SER A 601 -19.57 18.74 2.34
C SER A 601 -19.50 17.28 2.80
N ALA A 602 -18.30 16.68 2.82
CA ALA A 602 -18.07 15.34 3.34
C ALA A 602 -17.91 15.29 4.87
N LEU A 603 -17.77 16.44 5.55
CA LEU A 603 -17.69 16.50 7.01
C LEU A 603 -19.03 16.10 7.64
N ARG A 604 -18.95 15.28 8.69
CA ARG A 604 -20.08 14.83 9.50
C ARG A 604 -19.93 15.37 10.92
N THR A 605 -21.05 15.74 11.52
CA THR A 605 -21.06 16.13 12.93
C THR A 605 -20.76 14.90 13.79
N THR A 606 -20.02 15.10 14.88
CA THR A 606 -19.68 14.02 15.81
C THR A 606 -20.91 13.38 16.46
N ALA A 607 -22.04 14.09 16.49
CA ALA A 607 -23.33 13.58 16.98
C ALA A 607 -23.95 12.50 16.07
N ASP A 608 -23.62 12.45 14.78
CA ASP A 608 -24.12 11.43 13.83
C ASP A 608 -23.48 10.04 14.03
N ARG A 609 -22.55 9.91 14.97
CA ARG A 609 -21.89 8.65 15.33
C ARG A 609 -22.77 7.81 16.26
N ARG A 610 -23.96 7.37 15.82
CA ARG A 610 -24.62 6.22 16.45
C ARG A 610 -23.76 4.97 16.19
N LEU A 611 -23.02 4.55 17.21
CA LEU A 611 -22.21 3.32 17.24
C LEU A 611 -23.08 2.08 16.89
N PRO A 612 -22.61 1.15 16.04
CA PRO A 612 -23.18 -0.19 15.99
C PRO A 612 -22.63 -1.01 17.15
N HIS A 613 -23.16 -0.82 18.35
CA HIS A 613 -22.92 -1.71 19.49
C HIS A 613 -24.24 -2.08 20.17
N GLY A 614 -24.86 -3.14 19.65
CA GLY A 614 -25.84 -3.93 20.39
C GLY A 614 -25.12 -4.86 21.36
N VAL A 615 -24.74 -4.35 22.53
CA VAL A 615 -24.63 -5.18 23.74
C VAL A 615 -25.69 -4.66 24.67
N ASP A 616 -26.86 -5.28 24.58
CA ASP A 616 -27.99 -4.98 25.45
C ASP A 616 -27.66 -5.45 26.87
N ARG A 617 -27.43 -4.49 27.75
CA ARG A 617 -27.38 -4.67 29.20
C ARG A 617 -28.06 -3.46 29.83
N ARG A 618 -29.36 -3.59 30.10
CA ARG A 618 -29.95 -3.57 31.46
C ARG A 618 -31.42 -3.15 31.38
N SER A 619 -32.30 -3.97 31.96
CA SER A 619 -33.20 -3.47 33.00
C SER A 619 -33.74 -4.63 33.82
N GLY A 620 -33.24 -4.73 35.05
CA GLY A 620 -33.95 -5.37 36.14
C GLY A 620 -34.30 -4.27 37.14
N THR A 621 -35.59 -4.05 37.38
CA THR A 621 -36.17 -3.70 38.68
C THR A 621 -37.67 -3.93 38.57
N GLY A 622 -38.20 -4.81 39.42
CA GLY A 622 -39.63 -5.14 39.45
C GLY A 622 -40.40 -4.28 40.43
N HIS A 623 -41.73 -4.24 40.27
CA HIS A 623 -42.66 -4.26 41.39
C HIS A 623 -44.09 -4.64 40.95
N ALA A 624 -44.61 -5.63 41.68
CA ALA A 624 -45.97 -6.03 42.05
C ALA A 624 -47.23 -5.43 41.36
N GLY A 625 -48.16 -6.34 41.04
CA GLY A 625 -49.61 -6.11 40.89
C GLY A 625 -50.37 -7.41 40.57
N PRO A 626 -51.34 -7.88 41.40
CA PRO A 626 -51.90 -9.25 41.34
C PRO A 626 -53.30 -9.33 40.67
N GLN A 627 -53.67 -10.51 40.16
CA GLN A 627 -55.03 -11.13 40.19
C GLN A 627 -55.03 -12.42 39.31
N ALA A 628 -55.23 -13.61 39.90
CA ALA A 628 -56.49 -14.39 39.93
C ALA A 628 -57.00 -14.80 38.52
N GLY A 629 -57.20 -16.06 38.14
CA GLY A 629 -57.13 -17.34 38.82
C GLY A 629 -57.62 -18.49 37.92
N ALA A 630 -57.74 -19.68 38.54
CA ALA A 630 -58.43 -20.90 38.11
C ALA A 630 -57.78 -21.76 36.99
N GLY A 631 -57.61 -23.07 37.27
CA GLY A 631 -57.50 -24.04 36.15
C GLY A 631 -56.98 -25.48 36.32
N ARG A 632 -56.67 -25.99 37.52
CA ARG A 632 -56.63 -27.45 37.85
C ARG A 632 -55.56 -28.38 37.18
N PRO A 633 -55.31 -29.59 37.75
CA PRO A 633 -53.96 -30.16 37.93
C PRO A 633 -53.78 -31.60 37.39
N ARG A 634 -52.54 -32.12 37.45
CA ARG A 634 -52.14 -33.47 37.94
C ARG A 634 -50.62 -33.65 37.73
N ALA A 635 -49.83 -33.78 38.81
CA ALA A 635 -49.41 -35.04 39.46
C ALA A 635 -48.51 -35.89 38.53
N ALA A 636 -47.37 -36.47 38.89
CA ALA A 636 -46.52 -36.67 40.06
C ALA A 636 -45.13 -37.04 39.47
N GLY A 637 -43.97 -37.10 40.13
CA GLY A 637 -43.57 -37.01 41.51
C GLY A 637 -42.08 -37.36 41.60
N ARG A 638 -41.56 -37.27 42.82
CA ARG A 638 -40.30 -37.87 43.33
C ARG A 638 -38.96 -37.19 42.99
N ASP A 639 -38.61 -36.24 43.86
CA ASP A 639 -37.32 -36.21 44.58
C ASP A 639 -37.21 -37.49 45.47
N PRO A 640 -36.05 -37.95 46.04
CA PRO A 640 -34.88 -37.12 46.30
C PRO A 640 -33.48 -37.77 46.31
N ALA A 641 -32.52 -36.85 46.48
CA ALA A 641 -31.38 -36.95 47.41
C ALA A 641 -30.04 -37.54 46.95
N ARG A 642 -29.01 -36.71 47.24
CA ARG A 642 -27.66 -37.02 47.74
C ARG A 642 -26.73 -37.71 46.72
N GLU A 643 -25.47 -37.33 46.59
CA GLU A 643 -24.54 -36.98 47.66
C GLU A 643 -23.30 -36.25 47.11
N ILE A 644 -22.72 -35.44 47.99
CA ILE A 644 -21.47 -34.70 47.91
C ILE A 644 -20.30 -35.67 47.62
N ARG A 645 -19.43 -35.36 46.65
CA ARG A 645 -17.96 -35.21 46.83
C ARG A 645 -17.23 -34.95 45.49
N GLN A 646 -16.31 -33.98 45.61
CA GLN A 646 -15.25 -33.51 44.70
C GLN A 646 -15.64 -32.54 43.59
#